data_AF-A0A9R0BI71-F1
#
_entry.id   AF-A0A9R0BI71-F1
#
_cell.length_a   1.000
_cell.length_b   1.000
_cell.length_c   1.000
_cell.angle_alpha   90.00
_cell.angle_beta   90.00
_cell.angle_gamma   90.00
#
_symmetry.space_group_name_H-M   'P 1'
#
loop_
_entity.id
_entity.type
_entity.pdbx_description
1 polymer ?
#
loop_
_entity_poly.entity_id
_entity_poly.type
_entity_poly.pdbx_seq_one_letter_code
_entity_poly.pdbx_strand_id
1 'polypeptide(L)'
;MDKGEENKMKIPKKIAAMLTVTMIAGSSTAGIASAQTVATNLTGQERYETAVKISQDGWKNADEVVIVNDSSIADALSATPFAKAKNAPILLTSKDKLNDKTKAEIQRLKAKKVYLIGGTSVLSTNIEKEIKDLKISFERISGAERYQTSLELAKKLDAISDVKKIAVVNGEKGLADAVSVGAPAAQNNMPVILADSKNGTAVADKFIKDAGITQSYVVGGESSISEAVKNKLPNSTRLGGTDRNDTNAKVIKEFYKKTDLKNAYVTKDGMNKQDQLIDALAVGVLGAKNQSPVVLVGKNLSASQKSLVNSKSFDKITKVGGNGNETAFNEMKSLQEVKTVEAKTISELKSAIDKATANDVINFKPTSEVKEAFTIQTDKAITVNLNGTYTKTVTINMPNGDVNNYAKVDDVVIDDVKDGTFVNYGKITNLKVNDKNGAKIENNSKGEIGSLTVASGASQVKVTNGGKITTVTNNSKGTTIDNKGTISSVKGDNSPTISGNSPSSNSSGGSSSSGGSSHGGGSSSSKVDKVVLKNTITAANKLYNEAIEGTNVGEYKVGSKAIYKTAIDKAQAILDKSGVTQKEVNDAVTALNTATDTFKAGKVVAVDKTALQDAVTAATALHAKATEGTAEGNYAVGSKATYKTAIDEAQAILDKSDATQKEVNDALSALNTATETFEAGKVVAVDKTALQDAVTAATALHNGATEGTAEGNYAVGSKATYKTAIDEAQAILDKSDATQKEVNDALSALNTATETFEAGKVVAVDKTALQDAVTAATALHNGATEGTAEGEYAVGSKATYKTAIDEAQAILDKSDATQKEVNDALTALNTATETFEAGKVVAVDKTALQDAVTAATALHNGATEGTAEGNYAVGSKATYKTAIDEAQAILDKTGATQKEIDDALSALNTATDTFKAGKVVLNKTALQDAVTAATSLHAGATEGTAEGNYAVGSKATYKTAIDEAQAILDKTGATQKEIDDALSALNTATDTFKAGKVVLNKTALQDAVTAATSLHAGATEGTAEGNYAVGSKATYKTAIDEAQAILDKTGATQKEIDDALSALNTATDTFKAGKVVLNKTALQDAVTAATSLHAGATEGTAEGNYAVGSKATYKTAIDEAQAILDKADATQKEIDDAVTALNTATATFEAGKVPTTIALMLSRILGFMK
;
A
#
# COMPACT_ATOMS: atom_id res chain seq x y z
N MET A 1 20.27 26.44 45.00
CA MET A 1 21.64 26.44 44.46
C MET A 1 22.15 25.01 44.60
N ASP A 2 22.08 24.22 43.54
CA ASP A 2 23.18 23.40 43.05
C ASP A 2 22.73 22.78 41.72
N LYS A 3 23.37 23.20 40.62
CA LYS A 3 23.16 22.68 39.26
C LYS A 3 24.54 22.26 38.77
N GLY A 4 24.87 21.00 38.94
CA GLY A 4 26.01 20.35 38.31
C GLY A 4 25.54 19.23 37.39
N GLU A 5 24.90 19.57 36.27
CA GLU A 5 24.80 18.62 35.14
C GLU A 5 26.14 18.66 34.41
N GLU A 6 26.92 17.59 34.55
CA GLU A 6 28.10 17.32 33.71
C GLU A 6 27.70 17.28 32.24
N ASN A 7 27.91 18.40 31.55
CA ASN A 7 27.79 18.49 30.11
C ASN A 7 29.03 17.83 29.47
N LYS A 8 29.04 16.49 29.37
CA LYS A 8 30.02 15.77 28.55
C LYS A 8 29.80 16.15 27.09
N MET A 9 30.55 17.15 26.64
CA MET A 9 30.59 17.64 25.27
C MET A 9 30.95 16.48 24.33
N LYS A 10 29.95 15.92 23.63
CA LYS A 10 30.18 14.96 22.54
C LYS A 10 30.88 15.71 21.40
N ILE A 11 32.19 15.53 21.29
CA ILE A 11 33.01 16.06 20.21
C ILE A 11 32.47 15.45 18.89
N PRO A 12 32.04 16.26 17.89
CA PRO A 12 31.62 15.74 16.58
C PRO A 12 32.78 14.99 15.90
N LYS A 13 32.49 13.92 15.13
CA LYS A 13 33.49 13.11 14.38
C LYS A 13 34.55 13.97 13.66
N LYS A 14 34.14 15.13 13.11
CA LYS A 14 34.99 16.08 12.39
C LYS A 14 36.09 16.74 13.23
N ILE A 15 35.85 16.97 14.53
CA ILE A 15 36.86 17.57 15.42
C ILE A 15 37.89 16.53 15.87
N ALA A 16 37.52 15.25 15.97
CA ALA A 16 38.45 14.16 16.27
C ALA A 16 39.51 13.97 15.17
N ALA A 17 39.13 14.13 13.89
CA ALA A 17 40.05 14.06 12.75
C ALA A 17 41.05 15.25 12.70
N MET A 18 40.68 16.44 13.19
CA MET A 18 41.61 17.59 13.32
C MET A 18 42.59 17.45 14.50
N LEU A 19 42.18 16.75 15.57
CA LEU A 19 42.95 16.60 16.80
C LEU A 19 44.12 15.59 16.70
N THR A 20 44.05 14.62 15.80
CA THR A 20 45.11 13.60 15.65
C THR A 20 46.40 14.14 15.00
N VAL A 21 46.36 15.30 14.34
CA VAL A 21 47.51 15.87 13.62
C VAL A 21 48.14 17.07 14.35
N THR A 22 47.47 17.66 15.35
CA THR A 22 47.96 18.90 16.01
C THR A 22 48.95 18.71 17.16
N MET A 23 49.35 17.48 17.52
CA MET A 23 50.36 17.24 18.57
C MET A 23 51.73 16.84 18.00
N ILE A 24 52.52 17.83 17.58
CA ILE A 24 53.99 17.76 17.62
C ILE A 24 54.51 18.96 18.42
N ALA A 25 54.47 18.81 19.75
CA ALA A 25 55.42 19.35 20.74
C ALA A 25 54.89 19.05 22.16
N GLY A 26 55.49 18.08 22.85
CA GLY A 26 55.29 17.86 24.29
C GLY A 26 54.38 16.69 24.69
N SER A 27 55.00 15.68 25.31
CA SER A 27 54.49 14.47 25.98
C SER A 27 53.04 14.46 26.51
N SER A 28 52.15 13.70 25.85
CA SER A 28 51.20 12.73 26.44
C SER A 28 50.30 12.17 25.35
N THR A 29 50.54 10.93 24.92
CA THR A 29 49.70 10.22 23.94
C THR A 29 48.40 9.74 24.58
N ALA A 30 47.43 10.63 24.72
CA ALA A 30 46.03 10.21 24.84
C ALA A 30 45.49 10.09 23.40
N GLY A 31 45.42 8.86 22.89
CA GLY A 31 44.83 8.58 21.58
C GLY A 31 43.39 9.04 21.55
N ILE A 32 43.10 10.10 20.81
CA ILE A 32 41.72 10.54 20.56
C ILE A 32 41.19 9.61 19.47
N ALA A 33 40.50 8.55 19.91
CA ALA A 33 39.81 7.63 19.01
C ALA A 33 38.85 8.41 18.10
N SER A 34 38.98 8.22 16.79
CA SER A 34 37.96 8.67 15.83
C SER A 34 36.62 8.08 16.27
N ALA A 35 35.57 8.91 16.38
CA ALA A 35 34.28 8.44 16.84
C ALA A 35 33.68 7.45 15.82
N GLN A 36 33.76 6.16 16.16
CA GLN A 36 33.28 5.04 15.34
C GLN A 36 31.76 5.08 15.16
N THR A 37 31.28 4.60 14.03
CA THR A 37 29.84 4.42 13.76
C THR A 37 29.24 3.43 14.76
N VAL A 38 28.19 3.85 15.46
CA VAL A 38 27.54 3.03 16.49
C VAL A 38 26.53 2.08 15.86
N ALA A 39 26.70 0.78 16.04
CA ALA A 39 25.75 -0.24 15.61
C ALA A 39 24.73 -0.54 16.72
N THR A 40 23.44 -0.57 16.38
CA THR A 40 22.35 -0.89 17.31
C THR A 40 21.28 -1.77 16.65
N ASN A 41 20.35 -2.29 17.45
CA ASN A 41 19.24 -3.10 16.95
C ASN A 41 17.89 -2.67 17.54
N LEU A 42 16.85 -2.85 16.74
CA LEU A 42 15.44 -2.77 17.09
C LEU A 42 14.77 -4.03 16.53
N THR A 43 15.08 -5.18 17.13
CA THR A 43 14.61 -6.49 16.67
C THR A 43 13.80 -7.16 17.78
N GLY A 44 12.52 -7.40 17.54
CA GLY A 44 11.67 -8.25 18.37
C GLY A 44 11.77 -9.73 17.97
N GLN A 45 11.20 -10.63 18.78
CA GLN A 45 11.00 -12.02 18.36
C GLN A 45 10.01 -12.10 17.19
N GLU A 46 8.96 -11.27 17.23
CA GLU A 46 7.98 -11.13 16.16
C GLU A 46 7.89 -9.67 15.65
N ARG A 47 7.05 -9.47 14.62
CA ARG A 47 6.79 -8.15 14.02
C ARG A 47 6.17 -7.16 15.01
N TYR A 48 5.32 -7.65 15.92
CA TYR A 48 4.66 -6.82 16.93
C TYR A 48 5.67 -6.19 17.90
N GLU A 49 6.58 -6.98 18.47
CA GLU A 49 7.65 -6.48 19.34
C GLU A 49 8.64 -5.59 18.60
N THR A 50 8.89 -5.86 17.32
CA THR A 50 9.72 -4.97 16.50
C THR A 50 9.09 -3.59 16.40
N ALA A 51 7.79 -3.51 16.12
CA ALA A 51 7.03 -2.25 16.13
C ALA A 51 7.02 -1.57 17.52
N VAL A 52 6.88 -2.35 18.60
CA VAL A 52 6.98 -1.84 19.97
C VAL A 52 8.37 -1.27 20.28
N LYS A 53 9.45 -1.94 19.88
CA LYS A 53 10.83 -1.42 20.05
C LYS A 53 11.07 -0.14 19.28
N ILE A 54 10.54 -0.03 18.06
CA ILE A 54 10.56 1.20 17.26
C ILE A 54 9.82 2.33 18.00
N SER A 55 8.64 2.03 18.56
CA SER A 55 7.88 2.98 19.37
C SER A 55 8.66 3.45 20.61
N GLN A 56 9.29 2.54 21.33
CA GLN A 56 10.07 2.85 22.53
C GLN A 56 11.31 3.70 22.24
N ASP A 57 12.00 3.48 21.11
CA ASP A 57 13.16 4.30 20.69
C ASP A 57 12.73 5.73 20.28
N GLY A 58 11.57 5.86 19.64
CA GLY A 58 11.08 7.15 19.12
C GLY A 58 10.20 7.98 20.04
N TRP A 59 9.53 7.35 21.02
CA TRP A 59 8.47 7.99 21.82
C TRP A 59 8.50 7.54 23.28
N LYS A 60 8.83 8.48 24.17
CA LYS A 60 8.60 8.28 25.60
C LYS A 60 7.10 8.25 25.92
N ASN A 61 6.33 9.15 25.30
CA ASN A 61 4.86 9.19 25.30
C ASN A 61 4.37 9.59 23.90
N ALA A 62 3.13 9.23 23.54
CA ALA A 62 2.45 9.71 22.34
C ALA A 62 0.94 9.77 22.59
N ASP A 63 0.32 10.93 22.35
CA ASP A 63 -1.13 11.11 22.53
C ASP A 63 -1.94 10.33 21.48
N GLU A 64 -1.33 10.06 20.32
CA GLU A 64 -1.97 9.40 19.18
C GLU A 64 -1.12 8.20 18.73
N VAL A 65 -1.79 7.12 18.29
CA VAL A 65 -1.16 5.90 17.76
C VAL A 65 -1.84 5.52 16.46
N VAL A 66 -1.08 5.04 15.47
CA VAL A 66 -1.62 4.46 14.24
C VAL A 66 -1.53 2.94 14.34
N ILE A 67 -2.64 2.24 14.08
CA ILE A 67 -2.70 0.78 14.05
C ILE A 67 -2.99 0.32 12.64
N VAL A 68 -2.21 -0.66 12.20
CA VAL A 68 -2.32 -1.29 10.89
C VAL A 68 -2.37 -2.81 11.06
N ASN A 69 -2.92 -3.50 10.05
CA ASN A 69 -2.91 -4.95 10.04
C ASN A 69 -1.49 -5.48 9.75
N ASP A 70 -1.12 -6.54 10.46
CA ASP A 70 0.20 -7.13 10.46
C ASP A 70 0.57 -7.91 9.18
N SER A 71 -0.43 -8.37 8.43
CA SER A 71 -0.34 -9.27 7.28
C SER A 71 -0.93 -8.68 6.00
N SER A 72 -1.78 -7.64 6.11
CA SER A 72 -2.39 -6.91 4.99
C SER A 72 -1.88 -5.47 4.93
N ILE A 73 -0.64 -5.31 4.45
CA ILE A 73 0.09 -4.03 4.52
C ILE A 73 -0.32 -3.02 3.46
N ALA A 74 -1.08 -3.43 2.43
CA ALA A 74 -1.35 -2.63 1.24
C ALA A 74 -2.08 -1.32 1.55
N ASP A 75 -3.08 -1.36 2.45
CA ASP A 75 -3.83 -0.19 2.90
C ASP A 75 -2.98 0.76 3.75
N ALA A 76 -1.91 0.23 4.35
CA ALA A 76 -1.07 0.92 5.31
C ALA A 76 0.17 1.59 4.69
N LEU A 77 0.52 1.26 3.43
CA LEU A 77 1.72 1.78 2.75
C LEU A 77 1.80 3.31 2.73
N SER A 78 0.65 3.98 2.76
CA SER A 78 0.54 5.45 2.68
C SER A 78 0.39 6.12 4.05
N ALA A 79 0.44 5.34 5.15
CA ALA A 79 0.18 5.83 6.50
C ALA A 79 1.36 6.64 7.08
N THR A 80 2.60 6.37 6.66
CA THR A 80 3.80 6.96 7.26
C THR A 80 3.81 8.50 7.31
N PRO A 81 3.48 9.23 6.22
CA PRO A 81 3.38 10.70 6.27
C PRO A 81 2.33 11.22 7.25
N PHE A 82 1.14 10.61 7.26
CA PHE A 82 0.07 10.96 8.18
C PHE A 82 0.47 10.68 9.65
N ALA A 83 1.00 9.49 9.92
CA ALA A 83 1.47 9.10 11.26
C ALA A 83 2.56 10.06 11.76
N LYS A 84 3.48 10.48 10.89
CA LYS A 84 4.51 11.48 11.23
C LYS A 84 3.91 12.85 11.53
N ALA A 85 2.94 13.32 10.74
CA ALA A 85 2.23 14.58 10.98
C ALA A 85 1.47 14.57 12.32
N LYS A 86 1.02 13.40 12.74
CA LYS A 86 0.42 13.15 14.07
C LYS A 86 1.41 12.91 15.20
N ASN A 87 2.72 12.84 14.90
CA ASN A 87 3.75 12.40 15.83
C ASN A 87 3.39 11.08 16.53
N ALA A 88 2.79 10.14 15.79
CA ALA A 88 2.28 8.87 16.28
C ALA A 88 3.10 7.69 15.76
N PRO A 89 3.48 6.71 16.60
CA PRO A 89 4.09 5.47 16.12
C PRO A 89 3.05 4.62 15.36
N ILE A 90 3.54 3.79 14.43
CA ILE A 90 2.75 2.73 13.79
C ILE A 90 2.95 1.44 14.58
N LEU A 91 1.86 0.90 15.12
CA LEU A 91 1.80 -0.41 15.79
C LEU A 91 0.99 -1.41 14.96
N LEU A 92 1.19 -2.69 15.24
CA LEU A 92 0.66 -3.78 14.42
C LEU A 92 -0.38 -4.60 15.19
N THR A 93 -1.36 -5.13 14.48
CA THR A 93 -2.31 -6.08 15.07
C THR A 93 -2.81 -7.07 14.02
N SER A 94 -3.34 -8.22 14.45
CA SER A 94 -4.03 -9.13 13.55
C SER A 94 -5.45 -8.62 13.23
N LYS A 95 -6.12 -9.24 12.26
CA LYS A 95 -7.44 -8.79 11.77
C LYS A 95 -8.50 -8.67 12.87
N ASP A 96 -8.58 -9.69 13.73
CA ASP A 96 -9.75 -9.89 14.60
C ASP A 96 -9.47 -9.70 16.09
N LYS A 97 -8.22 -9.56 16.50
CA LYS A 97 -7.84 -9.36 17.91
C LYS A 97 -6.79 -8.27 18.04
N LEU A 98 -6.97 -7.35 18.99
CA LEU A 98 -5.94 -6.36 19.33
C LEU A 98 -4.76 -7.11 19.99
N ASN A 99 -3.59 -7.11 19.35
CA ASN A 99 -2.43 -7.82 19.87
C ASN A 99 -2.05 -7.32 21.28
N ASP A 100 -1.77 -8.25 22.20
CA ASP A 100 -1.55 -7.94 23.61
C ASP A 100 -0.31 -7.05 23.82
N LYS A 101 0.74 -7.20 22.99
CA LYS A 101 1.95 -6.35 23.02
C LYS A 101 1.65 -4.94 22.53
N THR A 102 0.83 -4.82 21.49
CA THR A 102 0.35 -3.52 20.98
C THR A 102 -0.53 -2.82 22.00
N LYS A 103 -1.43 -3.55 22.67
CA LYS A 103 -2.26 -3.05 23.77
C LYS A 103 -1.43 -2.50 24.92
N ALA A 104 -0.41 -3.25 25.35
CA ALA A 104 0.52 -2.80 26.39
C ALA A 104 1.29 -1.54 25.97
N GLU A 105 1.73 -1.46 24.72
CA GLU A 105 2.47 -0.28 24.23
C GLU A 105 1.58 0.97 24.09
N ILE A 106 0.31 0.82 23.67
CA ILE A 106 -0.69 1.90 23.67
C ILE A 106 -0.85 2.49 25.08
N GLN A 107 -0.93 1.62 26.09
CA GLN A 107 -1.01 2.03 27.50
C GLN A 107 0.28 2.71 27.99
N ARG A 108 1.46 2.15 27.64
CA ARG A 108 2.76 2.73 27.98
C ARG A 108 2.93 4.14 27.41
N LEU A 109 2.49 4.35 26.17
CA LEU A 109 2.52 5.64 25.48
C LEU A 109 1.53 6.66 26.07
N LYS A 110 0.53 6.18 26.84
CA LYS A 110 -0.61 6.96 27.34
C LYS A 110 -1.44 7.56 26.22
N ALA A 111 -1.63 6.78 25.15
CA ALA A 111 -2.37 7.23 23.98
C ALA A 111 -3.84 7.51 24.31
N LYS A 112 -4.36 8.60 23.76
CA LYS A 112 -5.75 9.06 23.90
C LYS A 112 -6.58 8.77 22.67
N LYS A 113 -5.92 8.61 21.51
CA LYS A 113 -6.56 8.33 20.24
C LYS A 113 -5.79 7.30 19.41
N VAL A 114 -6.53 6.39 18.79
CA VAL A 114 -6.02 5.39 17.85
C VAL A 114 -6.57 5.67 16.45
N TYR A 115 -5.71 5.64 15.45
CA TYR A 115 -6.09 5.68 14.04
C TYR A 115 -5.98 4.28 13.44
N LEU A 116 -7.10 3.70 13.02
CA LEU A 116 -7.15 2.40 12.34
C LEU A 116 -7.06 2.62 10.83
N ILE A 117 -6.00 2.11 10.19
CA ILE A 117 -5.83 2.23 8.74
C ILE A 117 -6.27 0.95 8.03
N GLY A 118 -7.30 1.07 7.19
CA GLY A 118 -7.90 -0.05 6.46
C GLY A 118 -9.34 -0.34 6.86
N GLY A 119 -10.06 -0.99 5.97
CA GLY A 119 -11.48 -1.34 6.14
C GLY A 119 -11.73 -2.44 7.18
N THR A 120 -12.99 -2.74 7.45
CA THR A 120 -13.40 -3.79 8.41
C THR A 120 -13.03 -5.22 7.97
N SER A 121 -12.77 -5.43 6.69
CA SER A 121 -12.26 -6.70 6.15
C SER A 121 -10.81 -6.98 6.57
N VAL A 122 -10.05 -5.93 6.91
CA VAL A 122 -8.62 -5.98 7.26
C VAL A 122 -8.41 -5.74 8.76
N LEU A 123 -9.20 -4.88 9.39
CA LEU A 123 -9.22 -4.66 10.83
C LEU A 123 -10.67 -4.69 11.30
N SER A 124 -11.12 -5.80 11.88
CA SER A 124 -12.55 -6.00 12.15
C SER A 124 -13.10 -5.05 13.22
N THR A 125 -14.42 -5.03 13.36
CA THR A 125 -15.10 -4.23 14.39
C THR A 125 -14.78 -4.70 15.81
N ASN A 126 -14.20 -5.90 15.99
CA ASN A 126 -13.75 -6.34 17.30
C ASN A 126 -12.55 -5.51 17.80
N ILE A 127 -11.63 -5.11 16.91
CA ILE A 127 -10.52 -4.21 17.26
C ILE A 127 -11.04 -2.88 17.82
N GLU A 128 -12.07 -2.32 17.18
CA GLU A 128 -12.73 -1.09 17.64
C GLU A 128 -13.34 -1.22 19.04
N LYS A 129 -13.95 -2.39 19.32
CA LYS A 129 -14.51 -2.71 20.63
C LYS A 129 -13.40 -2.78 21.68
N GLU A 130 -12.32 -3.50 21.40
CA GLU A 130 -11.18 -3.62 22.33
C GLU A 130 -10.51 -2.27 22.64
N ILE A 131 -10.42 -1.36 21.66
CA ILE A 131 -9.90 0.00 21.88
C ILE A 131 -10.86 0.83 22.73
N LYS A 132 -12.18 0.72 22.51
CA LYS A 132 -13.20 1.36 23.36
C LYS A 132 -13.15 0.86 24.80
N ASP A 133 -12.93 -0.44 25.00
CA ASP A 133 -12.81 -1.06 26.33
C ASP A 133 -11.58 -0.54 27.08
N LEU A 134 -10.52 -0.14 26.36
CA LEU A 134 -9.37 0.59 26.92
C LEU A 134 -9.67 2.06 27.27
N LYS A 135 -10.90 2.55 27.03
CA LYS A 135 -11.32 3.95 27.19
C LYS A 135 -10.53 4.92 26.32
N ILE A 136 -10.14 4.47 25.13
CA ILE A 136 -9.39 5.25 24.14
C ILE A 136 -10.31 5.55 22.96
N SER A 137 -10.24 6.78 22.43
CA SER A 137 -10.99 7.14 21.23
C SER A 137 -10.34 6.53 19.98
N PHE A 138 -11.11 6.22 18.95
CA PHE A 138 -10.53 5.80 17.67
C PHE A 138 -11.16 6.50 16.48
N GLU A 139 -10.41 6.55 15.38
CA GLU A 139 -10.86 6.99 14.07
C GLU A 139 -10.37 6.01 13.01
N ARG A 140 -11.28 5.50 12.18
CA ARG A 140 -10.91 4.64 11.05
C ARG A 140 -10.70 5.48 9.80
N ILE A 141 -9.58 5.28 9.13
CA ILE A 141 -9.26 5.90 7.84
C ILE A 141 -9.16 4.77 6.81
N SER A 142 -10.14 4.71 5.92
CA SER A 142 -10.27 3.63 4.94
C SER A 142 -11.10 4.08 3.73
N GLY A 143 -10.81 3.50 2.57
CA GLY A 143 -11.70 3.49 1.41
C GLY A 143 -12.17 2.08 1.08
N ALA A 144 -12.92 1.94 -0.01
CA ALA A 144 -13.34 0.63 -0.52
C ALA A 144 -12.15 -0.24 -0.96
N GLU A 145 -11.12 0.39 -1.52
CA GLU A 145 -9.87 -0.24 -1.95
C GLU A 145 -8.67 0.57 -1.46
N ARG A 146 -7.47 -0.01 -1.55
CA ARG A 146 -6.19 0.60 -1.12
C ARG A 146 -5.94 1.99 -1.72
N TYR A 147 -6.39 2.24 -2.95
CA TYR A 147 -6.23 3.51 -3.65
C TYR A 147 -7.03 4.63 -2.97
N GLN A 148 -8.28 4.35 -2.62
CA GLN A 148 -9.14 5.28 -1.88
C GLN A 148 -8.63 5.47 -0.44
N THR A 149 -8.14 4.42 0.23
CA THR A 149 -7.48 4.57 1.53
C THR A 149 -6.29 5.53 1.45
N SER A 150 -5.45 5.42 0.40
CA SER A 150 -4.32 6.33 0.17
C SER A 150 -4.77 7.77 -0.07
N LEU A 151 -5.88 7.98 -0.80
CA LEU A 151 -6.48 9.28 -1.02
C LEU A 151 -7.04 9.89 0.27
N GLU A 152 -7.71 9.10 1.12
CA GLU A 152 -8.24 9.60 2.41
C GLU A 152 -7.10 10.01 3.35
N LEU A 153 -6.00 9.24 3.37
CA LEU A 153 -4.78 9.63 4.09
C LEU A 153 -4.18 10.94 3.53
N ALA A 154 -4.17 11.12 2.21
CA ALA A 154 -3.68 12.34 1.57
C ALA A 154 -4.52 13.56 1.95
N LYS A 155 -5.85 13.45 1.92
CA LYS A 155 -6.78 14.51 2.37
C LYS A 155 -6.59 14.84 3.85
N LYS A 156 -6.41 13.82 4.69
CA LYS A 156 -6.16 14.02 6.13
C LYS A 156 -4.82 14.72 6.39
N LEU A 157 -3.79 14.42 5.59
CA LEU A 157 -2.51 15.11 5.67
C LEU A 157 -2.63 16.57 5.23
N ASP A 158 -3.31 16.83 4.10
CA ASP A 158 -3.56 18.18 3.58
C ASP A 158 -4.32 19.06 4.57
N ALA A 159 -5.30 18.47 5.26
CA ALA A 159 -6.05 19.16 6.32
C ALA A 159 -5.20 19.52 7.55
N ILE A 160 -4.05 18.86 7.76
CA ILE A 160 -3.10 19.19 8.83
C ILE A 160 -2.10 20.25 8.35
N SER A 161 -1.60 20.10 7.12
CA SER A 161 -0.62 20.99 6.51
C SER A 161 -0.74 20.92 4.99
N ASP A 162 -0.94 22.08 4.36
CA ASP A 162 -1.09 22.24 2.91
C ASP A 162 -0.02 21.45 2.13
N VAL A 163 -0.46 20.51 1.29
CA VAL A 163 0.43 19.64 0.54
C VAL A 163 0.71 20.21 -0.85
N LYS A 164 2.00 20.29 -1.20
CA LYS A 164 2.45 20.78 -2.53
C LYS A 164 3.24 19.75 -3.33
N LYS A 165 3.57 18.63 -2.72
CA LYS A 165 4.35 17.54 -3.33
C LYS A 165 3.64 16.22 -3.11
N ILE A 166 3.73 15.30 -4.07
CA ILE A 166 3.21 13.92 -3.92
C ILE A 166 4.26 12.89 -4.31
N ALA A 167 4.21 11.72 -3.68
CA ALA A 167 4.87 10.52 -4.17
C ALA A 167 3.82 9.60 -4.79
N VAL A 168 4.08 9.07 -5.98
CA VAL A 168 3.19 8.15 -6.70
C VAL A 168 3.90 6.82 -6.88
N VAL A 169 3.25 5.74 -6.43
CA VAL A 169 3.77 4.36 -6.45
C VAL A 169 2.70 3.40 -6.95
N ASN A 170 3.08 2.25 -7.49
CA ASN A 170 2.11 1.23 -7.88
C ASN A 170 1.58 0.49 -6.64
N GLY A 171 0.26 0.47 -6.43
CA GLY A 171 -0.37 -0.12 -5.24
C GLY A 171 -0.43 -1.65 -5.21
N GLU A 172 -0.05 -2.34 -6.30
CA GLU A 172 -0.07 -3.81 -6.42
C GLU A 172 1.35 -4.40 -6.46
N LYS A 173 2.20 -3.85 -7.34
CA LYS A 173 3.56 -4.34 -7.60
C LYS A 173 4.64 -3.50 -6.92
N GLY A 174 4.32 -2.27 -6.53
CA GLY A 174 5.25 -1.27 -5.99
C GLY A 174 5.28 -1.17 -4.47
N LEU A 175 5.00 -2.26 -3.73
CA LEU A 175 4.93 -2.21 -2.26
C LEU A 175 6.27 -1.80 -1.62
N ALA A 176 7.38 -2.32 -2.16
CA ALA A 176 8.73 -1.94 -1.72
C ALA A 176 9.07 -0.48 -2.09
N ASP A 177 8.55 0.02 -3.21
CA ASP A 177 8.71 1.42 -3.64
C ASP A 177 7.96 2.36 -2.68
N ALA A 178 6.77 1.96 -2.24
CA ALA A 178 5.96 2.71 -1.29
C ALA A 178 6.66 2.86 0.08
N VAL A 179 7.18 1.78 0.65
CA VAL A 179 7.91 1.89 1.93
C VAL A 179 9.28 2.54 1.77
N SER A 180 9.92 2.46 0.59
CA SER A 180 11.17 3.18 0.30
C SER A 180 11.00 4.70 0.40
N VAL A 181 9.89 5.23 -0.11
CA VAL A 181 9.61 6.67 -0.07
C VAL A 181 8.89 7.10 1.20
N GLY A 182 8.42 6.18 2.05
CA GLY A 182 7.63 6.50 3.24
C GLY A 182 8.28 7.53 4.19
N ALA A 183 9.53 7.29 4.60
CA ALA A 183 10.26 8.23 5.47
C ALA A 183 10.57 9.58 4.79
N PRO A 184 11.11 9.62 3.54
CA PRO A 184 11.24 10.86 2.79
C PRO A 184 9.93 11.64 2.60
N ALA A 185 8.84 10.93 2.30
CA ALA A 185 7.53 11.50 2.08
C ALA A 185 7.01 12.20 3.35
N ALA A 186 7.16 11.52 4.49
CA ALA A 186 6.83 12.06 5.79
C ALA A 186 7.67 13.29 6.19
N GLN A 187 8.96 13.33 5.83
CA GLN A 187 9.82 14.50 6.10
C GLN A 187 9.46 15.72 5.24
N ASN A 188 8.87 15.50 4.07
CA ASN A 188 8.62 16.54 3.06
C ASN A 188 7.15 16.95 2.95
N ASN A 189 6.32 16.62 3.94
CA ASN A 189 4.86 16.82 3.92
C ASN A 189 4.23 16.34 2.60
N MET A 190 4.61 15.14 2.18
CA MET A 190 4.27 14.58 0.88
C MET A 190 3.41 13.33 1.09
N PRO A 191 2.13 13.32 0.69
CA PRO A 191 1.34 12.09 0.73
C PRO A 191 1.85 11.08 -0.31
N VAL A 192 1.72 9.81 0.04
CA VAL A 192 1.96 8.69 -0.88
C VAL A 192 0.62 8.35 -1.52
N ILE A 193 0.53 8.49 -2.84
CA ILE A 193 -0.62 8.16 -3.67
C ILE A 193 -0.36 6.81 -4.32
N LEU A 194 -1.25 5.85 -4.07
CA LEU A 194 -1.21 4.56 -4.73
C LEU A 194 -1.90 4.67 -6.09
N ALA A 195 -1.16 4.34 -7.15
CA ALA A 195 -1.66 4.24 -8.51
C ALA A 195 -2.06 2.79 -8.83
N ASP A 196 -3.13 2.67 -9.61
CA ASP A 196 -3.71 1.44 -10.12
C ASP A 196 -3.01 1.02 -11.43
N SER A 197 -2.78 -0.29 -11.62
CA SER A 197 -2.07 -0.82 -12.79
C SER A 197 -2.80 -0.56 -14.13
N LYS A 198 -4.13 -0.40 -14.13
CA LYS A 198 -4.99 -0.14 -15.28
C LYS A 198 -5.31 1.35 -15.43
N ASN A 199 -5.61 2.03 -14.33
CA ASN A 199 -6.18 3.37 -14.32
C ASN A 199 -5.20 4.47 -13.87
N GLY A 200 -3.98 4.12 -13.45
CA GLY A 200 -2.98 5.08 -12.98
C GLY A 200 -3.46 5.83 -11.73
N THR A 201 -3.40 7.16 -11.76
CA THR A 201 -3.78 8.02 -10.62
C THR A 201 -5.22 8.52 -10.65
N ALA A 202 -6.09 7.97 -11.50
CA ALA A 202 -7.45 8.48 -11.72
C ALA A 202 -8.25 8.74 -10.42
N VAL A 203 -8.09 7.87 -9.41
CA VAL A 203 -8.74 8.02 -8.09
C VAL A 203 -8.32 9.32 -7.37
N ALA A 204 -7.08 9.77 -7.56
CA ALA A 204 -6.50 10.93 -6.91
C ALA A 204 -6.41 12.19 -7.81
N ASP A 205 -6.68 12.10 -9.12
CA ASP A 205 -6.50 13.21 -10.08
C ASP A 205 -7.20 14.50 -9.64
N LYS A 206 -8.43 14.39 -9.09
CA LYS A 206 -9.16 15.56 -8.56
C LYS A 206 -8.42 16.19 -7.39
N PHE A 207 -7.94 15.39 -6.44
CA PHE A 207 -7.18 15.87 -5.30
C PHE A 207 -5.87 16.51 -5.72
N ILE A 208 -5.13 15.89 -6.66
CA ILE A 208 -3.86 16.42 -7.19
C ILE A 208 -4.08 17.81 -7.80
N LYS A 209 -5.19 18.02 -8.50
CA LYS A 209 -5.56 19.31 -9.07
C LYS A 209 -5.98 20.32 -7.99
N ASP A 210 -6.89 19.94 -7.10
CA ASP A 210 -7.48 20.84 -6.10
C ASP A 210 -6.46 21.29 -5.04
N ALA A 211 -5.58 20.39 -4.59
CA ALA A 211 -4.51 20.71 -3.64
C ALA A 211 -3.41 21.61 -4.26
N GLY A 212 -3.42 21.78 -5.58
CA GLY A 212 -2.43 22.60 -6.30
C GLY A 212 -1.04 22.00 -6.20
N ILE A 213 -0.91 20.69 -6.43
CA ILE A 213 0.38 19.99 -6.38
C ILE A 213 1.33 20.58 -7.43
N THR A 214 2.53 20.95 -7.01
CA THR A 214 3.55 21.57 -7.88
C THR A 214 4.70 20.63 -8.22
N GLN A 215 4.84 19.51 -7.51
CA GLN A 215 5.92 18.53 -7.70
C GLN A 215 5.41 17.10 -7.48
N SER A 216 5.79 16.19 -8.37
CA SER A 216 5.43 14.77 -8.25
C SER A 216 6.67 13.89 -8.35
N TYR A 217 6.78 12.89 -7.48
CA TYR A 217 7.82 11.87 -7.54
C TYR A 217 7.20 10.52 -7.87
N VAL A 218 7.49 10.00 -9.06
CA VAL A 218 7.06 8.66 -9.48
C VAL A 218 8.11 7.66 -9.02
N VAL A 219 7.81 6.85 -8.02
CA VAL A 219 8.77 5.89 -7.44
C VAL A 219 8.48 4.50 -7.99
N GLY A 220 9.50 3.90 -8.60
CA GLY A 220 9.40 2.65 -9.37
C GLY A 220 9.72 2.83 -10.86
N GLY A 221 10.10 1.73 -11.50
CA GLY A 221 10.41 1.68 -12.94
C GLY A 221 9.18 1.88 -13.82
N GLU A 222 9.41 2.02 -15.14
CA GLU A 222 8.33 2.20 -16.13
C GLU A 222 7.35 1.03 -16.17
N SER A 223 7.83 -0.19 -15.90
CA SER A 223 7.00 -1.40 -15.79
C SER A 223 6.01 -1.39 -14.62
N SER A 224 6.27 -0.56 -13.60
CA SER A 224 5.38 -0.39 -12.44
C SER A 224 4.45 0.80 -12.63
N ILE A 225 4.97 1.93 -13.11
CA ILE A 225 4.19 3.13 -13.45
C ILE A 225 4.63 3.61 -14.83
N SER A 226 3.72 3.54 -15.80
CA SER A 226 4.01 3.90 -17.19
C SER A 226 4.38 5.38 -17.36
N GLU A 227 5.07 5.70 -18.44
CA GLU A 227 5.43 7.08 -18.75
C GLU A 227 4.21 7.96 -19.03
N ALA A 228 3.13 7.37 -19.53
CA ALA A 228 1.85 8.05 -19.71
C ALA A 228 1.24 8.54 -18.38
N VAL A 229 1.35 7.77 -17.30
CA VAL A 229 0.92 8.21 -15.96
C VAL A 229 1.84 9.31 -15.46
N LYS A 230 3.17 9.14 -15.57
CA LYS A 230 4.14 10.16 -15.15
C LYS A 230 3.92 11.51 -15.84
N ASN A 231 3.67 11.51 -17.15
CA ASN A 231 3.51 12.74 -17.94
C ASN A 231 2.23 13.52 -17.62
N LYS A 232 1.24 12.90 -16.95
CA LYS A 232 0.03 13.60 -16.47
C LYS A 232 0.26 14.33 -15.15
N LEU A 233 1.32 14.03 -14.43
CA LEU A 233 1.57 14.55 -13.09
C LEU A 233 2.36 15.89 -13.12
N PRO A 234 2.05 16.84 -12.23
CA PRO A 234 2.76 18.11 -12.15
C PRO A 234 4.26 17.94 -11.85
N ASN A 235 5.12 18.58 -12.66
CA ASN A 235 6.58 18.58 -12.57
C ASN A 235 7.16 17.22 -12.10
N SER A 236 6.90 16.17 -12.87
CA SER A 236 7.14 14.80 -12.44
C SER A 236 8.60 14.35 -12.59
N THR A 237 9.14 13.70 -11.55
CA THR A 237 10.48 13.10 -11.54
C THR A 237 10.38 11.61 -11.23
N ARG A 238 11.04 10.75 -12.02
CA ARG A 238 11.05 9.29 -11.79
C ARG A 238 12.23 8.89 -10.91
N LEU A 239 11.96 8.13 -9.86
CA LEU A 239 12.94 7.48 -9.00
C LEU A 239 12.72 5.96 -9.11
N GLY A 240 13.27 5.34 -10.15
CA GLY A 240 13.12 3.92 -10.45
C GLY A 240 14.46 3.23 -10.69
N GLY A 241 14.63 2.06 -10.10
CA GLY A 241 15.79 1.20 -10.23
C GLY A 241 15.54 -0.05 -11.07
N THR A 242 16.61 -0.81 -11.30
CA THR A 242 16.50 -2.16 -11.91
C THR A 242 15.78 -3.15 -11.01
N ASP A 243 15.85 -2.93 -9.69
CA ASP A 243 15.14 -3.67 -8.66
C ASP A 243 14.74 -2.72 -7.51
N ARG A 244 14.14 -3.29 -6.46
CA ARG A 244 13.68 -2.53 -5.29
C ARG A 244 14.82 -1.92 -4.46
N ASN A 245 15.99 -2.55 -4.46
CA ASN A 245 17.17 -2.12 -3.69
C ASN A 245 17.82 -0.93 -4.40
N ASP A 246 17.91 -0.97 -5.73
CA ASP A 246 18.35 0.15 -6.57
C ASP A 246 17.35 1.31 -6.53
N THR A 247 16.04 1.01 -6.53
CA THR A 247 15.00 2.03 -6.34
C THR A 247 15.14 2.71 -4.98
N ASN A 248 15.29 1.94 -3.91
CA ASN A 248 15.55 2.46 -2.57
C ASN A 248 16.82 3.33 -2.52
N ALA A 249 17.90 2.90 -3.18
CA ALA A 249 19.13 3.68 -3.23
C ALA A 249 18.96 5.04 -3.93
N LYS A 250 18.22 5.08 -5.04
CA LYS A 250 17.88 6.33 -5.77
C LYS A 250 16.98 7.25 -4.96
N VAL A 251 15.98 6.70 -4.25
CA VAL A 251 15.14 7.46 -3.33
C VAL A 251 15.99 8.09 -2.23
N ILE A 252 16.90 7.33 -1.61
CA ILE A 252 17.77 7.87 -0.56
C ILE A 252 18.68 8.96 -1.13
N LYS A 253 19.27 8.76 -2.31
CA LYS A 253 20.15 9.74 -2.96
C LYS A 253 19.45 11.08 -3.24
N GLU A 254 18.19 11.04 -3.69
CA GLU A 254 17.42 12.27 -3.97
C GLU A 254 17.06 13.04 -2.69
N PHE A 255 16.56 12.34 -1.66
CA PHE A 255 16.01 13.03 -0.49
C PHE A 255 17.02 13.28 0.64
N TYR A 256 18.11 12.50 0.71
CA TYR A 256 19.18 12.66 1.71
C TYR A 256 20.47 13.16 1.05
N LYS A 257 20.42 14.40 0.54
CA LYS A 257 21.56 15.04 -0.16
C LYS A 257 22.77 15.27 0.76
N LYS A 258 22.53 15.48 2.07
CA LYS A 258 23.61 15.58 3.06
C LYS A 258 24.44 14.30 3.09
N THR A 259 25.75 14.46 3.26
CA THR A 259 26.67 13.33 3.43
C THR A 259 26.64 12.80 4.86
N ASP A 260 26.63 13.71 5.84
CA ASP A 260 26.67 13.36 7.26
C ASP A 260 25.24 13.16 7.78
N LEU A 261 24.89 11.92 8.11
CA LEU A 261 23.56 11.50 8.53
C LEU A 261 23.59 10.92 9.94
N LYS A 262 22.52 11.18 10.72
CA LYS A 262 22.47 10.77 12.13
C LYS A 262 22.26 9.28 12.33
N ASN A 263 21.46 8.66 11.48
CA ASN A 263 21.20 7.23 11.55
C ASN A 263 20.93 6.66 10.15
N ALA A 264 21.02 5.35 10.00
CA ALA A 264 20.37 4.61 8.93
C ALA A 264 19.64 3.40 9.53
N TYR A 265 18.37 3.22 9.17
CA TYR A 265 17.59 2.05 9.60
C TYR A 265 17.65 0.99 8.51
N VAL A 266 18.19 -0.18 8.83
CA VAL A 266 18.44 -1.27 7.88
C VAL A 266 17.39 -2.34 8.07
N THR A 267 16.53 -2.55 7.08
CA THR A 267 15.36 -3.44 7.15
C THR A 267 15.35 -4.41 5.98
N LYS A 268 14.59 -5.51 6.08
CA LYS A 268 14.39 -6.43 4.97
C LYS A 268 13.66 -5.73 3.81
N ASP A 269 14.01 -6.11 2.58
CA ASP A 269 13.42 -5.59 1.34
C ASP A 269 12.17 -6.34 0.86
N GLY A 270 11.79 -7.42 1.55
CA GLY A 270 10.63 -8.25 1.22
C GLY A 270 10.71 -9.00 -0.11
N MET A 271 11.91 -9.24 -0.66
CA MET A 271 12.07 -10.11 -1.84
C MET A 271 11.64 -11.56 -1.54
N ASN A 272 11.95 -12.05 -0.34
CA ASN A 272 11.60 -13.40 0.07
C ASN A 272 10.10 -13.53 0.37
N LYS A 273 9.54 -12.59 1.15
CA LYS A 273 8.11 -12.51 1.46
C LYS A 273 7.69 -11.05 1.59
N GLN A 274 6.59 -10.69 0.93
CA GLN A 274 6.13 -9.30 0.83
C GLN A 274 5.74 -8.69 2.19
N ASP A 275 5.27 -9.51 3.13
CA ASP A 275 4.91 -9.08 4.49
C ASP A 275 6.13 -8.68 5.34
N GLN A 276 7.36 -9.01 4.93
CA GLN A 276 8.59 -8.54 5.59
C GLN A 276 8.80 -7.03 5.46
N LEU A 277 8.09 -6.36 4.55
CA LEU A 277 8.11 -4.90 4.42
C LEU A 277 7.43 -4.18 5.60
N ILE A 278 6.74 -4.91 6.49
CA ILE A 278 6.06 -4.33 7.64
C ILE A 278 7.04 -3.62 8.60
N ASP A 279 8.27 -4.16 8.75
CA ASP A 279 9.31 -3.54 9.57
C ASP A 279 9.74 -2.18 8.99
N ALA A 280 9.84 -2.08 7.65
CA ALA A 280 10.15 -0.85 6.93
C ALA A 280 9.04 0.20 7.08
N LEU A 281 7.78 -0.24 7.00
CA LEU A 281 6.63 0.63 7.21
C LEU A 281 6.63 1.21 8.62
N ALA A 282 6.78 0.35 9.64
CA ALA A 282 6.76 0.76 11.04
C ALA A 282 7.89 1.74 11.37
N VAL A 283 9.12 1.44 10.92
CA VAL A 283 10.28 2.32 11.19
C VAL A 283 10.28 3.59 10.34
N GLY A 284 9.48 3.65 9.27
CA GLY A 284 9.39 4.82 8.39
C GLY A 284 9.09 6.11 9.15
N VAL A 285 8.23 6.06 10.18
CA VAL A 285 7.89 7.24 11.00
C VAL A 285 9.08 7.68 11.87
N LEU A 286 9.80 6.72 12.45
CA LEU A 286 11.00 6.99 13.24
C LEU A 286 12.15 7.51 12.37
N GLY A 287 12.32 6.95 11.16
CA GLY A 287 13.23 7.45 10.13
C GLY A 287 12.91 8.90 9.77
N ALA A 288 11.64 9.21 9.55
CA ALA A 288 11.18 10.58 9.30
C ALA A 288 11.46 11.52 10.49
N LYS A 289 11.20 11.06 11.72
CA LYS A 289 11.45 11.83 12.94
C LYS A 289 12.92 12.16 13.16
N ASN A 290 13.81 11.21 12.84
CA ASN A 290 15.25 11.35 13.06
C ASN A 290 16.01 11.83 11.81
N GLN A 291 15.30 12.30 10.77
CA GLN A 291 15.89 12.74 9.49
C GLN A 291 16.87 11.71 8.91
N SER A 292 16.50 10.43 8.98
CA SER A 292 17.37 9.30 8.72
C SER A 292 16.75 8.34 7.70
N PRO A 293 17.52 7.85 6.72
CA PRO A 293 17.01 6.94 5.70
C PRO A 293 16.61 5.57 6.26
N VAL A 294 15.68 4.93 5.55
CA VAL A 294 15.33 3.52 5.69
C VAL A 294 15.91 2.78 4.49
N VAL A 295 16.91 1.93 4.74
CA VAL A 295 17.65 1.17 3.73
C VAL A 295 17.04 -0.24 3.66
N LEU A 296 16.42 -0.56 2.52
CA LEU A 296 15.83 -1.88 2.27
C LEU A 296 16.90 -2.83 1.73
N VAL A 297 17.21 -3.90 2.45
CA VAL A 297 18.29 -4.83 2.08
C VAL A 297 17.80 -6.26 1.93
N GLY A 298 18.43 -6.98 1.01
CA GLY A 298 18.30 -8.42 0.92
C GLY A 298 19.30 -9.11 1.85
N LYS A 299 19.76 -10.30 1.49
CA LYS A 299 20.83 -10.99 2.23
C LYS A 299 22.10 -10.16 2.29
N ASN A 300 22.51 -9.56 1.16
CA ASN A 300 23.70 -8.70 1.03
C ASN A 300 23.32 -7.32 0.48
N LEU A 301 24.22 -6.33 0.60
CA LEU A 301 24.04 -5.05 -0.09
C LEU A 301 24.25 -5.21 -1.60
N SER A 302 23.39 -4.58 -2.41
CA SER A 302 23.62 -4.48 -3.86
C SER A 302 24.79 -3.52 -4.16
N ALA A 303 25.34 -3.56 -5.37
CA ALA A 303 26.41 -2.65 -5.78
C ALA A 303 26.02 -1.17 -5.66
N SER A 304 24.79 -0.82 -6.06
CA SER A 304 24.28 0.56 -5.94
C SER A 304 24.09 0.96 -4.47
N GLN A 305 23.73 0.03 -3.60
CA GLN A 305 23.65 0.27 -2.16
C GLN A 305 25.03 0.45 -1.53
N LYS A 306 26.04 -0.34 -1.92
CA LYS A 306 27.42 -0.14 -1.45
C LYS A 306 27.97 1.22 -1.85
N SER A 307 27.73 1.64 -3.10
CA SER A 307 28.09 2.99 -3.58
C SER A 307 27.36 4.07 -2.77
N LEU A 308 26.05 3.93 -2.54
CA LEU A 308 25.29 4.86 -1.70
C LEU A 308 25.86 4.93 -0.28
N VAL A 309 26.07 3.79 0.38
CA VAL A 309 26.62 3.72 1.74
C VAL A 309 27.99 4.37 1.79
N ASN A 310 28.88 4.09 0.83
CA ASN A 310 30.21 4.70 0.76
C ASN A 310 30.16 6.22 0.48
N SER A 311 29.10 6.73 -0.14
CA SER A 311 28.91 8.17 -0.37
C SER A 311 28.39 8.93 0.86
N LYS A 312 28.14 8.24 1.98
CA LYS A 312 27.53 8.81 3.20
C LYS A 312 28.32 8.42 4.45
N SER A 313 28.24 9.27 5.47
CA SER A 313 28.73 8.99 6.82
C SER A 313 27.55 8.90 7.77
N PHE A 314 27.48 7.82 8.56
CA PHE A 314 26.42 7.63 9.56
C PHE A 314 26.98 7.72 10.99
N ASP A 315 26.37 8.52 11.86
CA ASP A 315 26.71 8.51 13.30
C ASP A 315 26.31 7.16 13.94
N LYS A 316 25.13 6.65 13.56
CA LYS A 316 24.54 5.39 14.03
C LYS A 316 24.05 4.58 12.82
N ILE A 317 24.07 3.26 12.92
CA ILE A 317 23.30 2.37 12.05
C ILE A 317 22.46 1.44 12.93
N THR A 318 21.22 1.20 12.52
CA THR A 318 20.23 0.48 13.33
C THR A 318 19.62 -0.65 12.53
N LYS A 319 19.87 -1.90 12.93
CA LYS A 319 19.18 -3.06 12.36
C LYS A 319 17.73 -3.07 12.86
N VAL A 320 16.76 -3.23 11.97
CA VAL A 320 15.34 -3.29 12.32
C VAL A 320 14.77 -4.62 11.83
N GLY A 321 14.12 -5.36 12.73
CA GLY A 321 13.76 -6.75 12.48
C GLY A 321 14.99 -7.66 12.35
N GLY A 322 14.77 -8.94 12.09
CA GLY A 322 15.83 -9.93 11.90
C GLY A 322 15.45 -11.02 10.91
N ASN A 323 16.32 -12.02 10.79
CA ASN A 323 16.16 -13.21 9.92
C ASN A 323 16.18 -12.87 8.42
N GLY A 324 17.23 -12.18 7.96
CA GLY A 324 17.45 -11.93 6.53
C GLY A 324 18.21 -10.65 6.19
N ASN A 325 18.46 -9.76 7.15
CA ASN A 325 19.20 -8.51 6.97
C ASN A 325 20.52 -8.46 7.75
N GLU A 326 20.90 -9.52 8.46
CA GLU A 326 22.11 -9.59 9.30
C GLU A 326 23.40 -9.38 8.49
N THR A 327 23.55 -10.12 7.39
CA THR A 327 24.78 -10.05 6.58
C THR A 327 24.93 -8.68 5.93
N ALA A 328 23.87 -8.15 5.30
CA ALA A 328 23.87 -6.79 4.76
C ALA A 328 24.11 -5.71 5.83
N PHE A 329 23.57 -5.87 7.05
CA PHE A 329 23.82 -4.96 8.16
C PHE A 329 25.29 -4.98 8.60
N ASN A 330 25.90 -6.16 8.72
CA ASN A 330 27.32 -6.30 9.04
C ASN A 330 28.21 -5.76 7.92
N GLU A 331 27.84 -5.97 6.67
CA GLU A 331 28.52 -5.37 5.52
C GLU A 331 28.45 -3.83 5.57
N MET A 332 27.27 -3.26 5.84
CA MET A 332 27.11 -1.81 6.03
C MET A 332 27.94 -1.30 7.21
N LYS A 333 28.04 -2.07 8.29
CA LYS A 333 28.89 -1.76 9.44
C LYS A 333 30.36 -1.68 9.03
N SER A 334 30.88 -2.69 8.33
CA SER A 334 32.26 -2.73 7.86
C SER A 334 32.60 -1.62 6.86
N LEU A 335 31.66 -1.26 5.99
CA LEU A 335 31.81 -0.12 5.05
C LEU A 335 31.83 1.25 5.76
N GLN A 336 31.45 1.31 7.04
CA GLN A 336 31.39 2.54 7.84
C GLN A 336 32.46 2.57 8.94
N GLU A 337 33.36 1.59 8.98
CA GLU A 337 34.54 1.61 9.83
C GLU A 337 35.52 2.69 9.38
N VAL A 338 36.25 3.25 10.33
CA VAL A 338 37.27 4.27 10.03
C VAL A 338 38.61 3.58 9.92
N LYS A 339 39.24 3.62 8.75
CA LYS A 339 40.63 3.21 8.56
C LYS A 339 41.48 4.41 8.20
N THR A 340 42.71 4.42 8.67
CA THR A 340 43.71 5.42 8.27
C THR A 340 44.75 4.75 7.40
N VAL A 341 44.99 5.30 6.23
CA VAL A 341 45.97 4.80 5.25
C VAL A 341 46.97 5.90 4.96
N GLU A 342 48.25 5.57 4.91
CA GLU A 342 49.30 6.49 4.45
C GLU A 342 49.67 6.16 3.01
N ALA A 343 49.78 7.20 2.18
CA ALA A 343 50.25 7.11 0.80
C ALA A 343 51.45 8.04 0.61
N LYS A 344 52.49 7.59 -0.09
CA LYS A 344 53.73 8.32 -0.35
C LYS A 344 53.87 8.69 -1.83
N THR A 345 53.27 7.93 -2.74
CA THR A 345 53.25 8.24 -4.18
C THR A 345 51.84 8.57 -4.68
N ILE A 346 51.73 9.22 -5.84
CA ILE A 346 50.43 9.49 -6.48
C ILE A 346 49.71 8.18 -6.84
N SER A 347 50.44 7.14 -7.24
CA SER A 347 49.87 5.82 -7.54
C SER A 347 49.30 5.17 -6.28
N GLU A 348 49.99 5.26 -5.14
CA GLU A 348 49.48 4.79 -3.85
C GLU A 348 48.26 5.59 -3.40
N LEU A 349 48.25 6.91 -3.60
CA LEU A 349 47.09 7.76 -3.30
C LEU A 349 45.87 7.31 -4.10
N LYS A 350 46.01 7.09 -5.42
CA LYS A 350 44.93 6.59 -6.27
C LYS A 350 44.43 5.22 -5.80
N SER A 351 45.35 4.29 -5.54
CA SER A 351 44.99 2.95 -5.03
C SER A 351 44.28 3.03 -3.68
N ALA A 352 44.71 3.92 -2.78
CA ALA A 352 44.08 4.14 -1.49
C ALA A 352 42.66 4.69 -1.66
N ILE A 353 42.43 5.66 -2.56
CA ILE A 353 41.09 6.20 -2.86
C ILE A 353 40.17 5.13 -3.44
N ASP A 354 40.68 4.28 -4.34
CA ASP A 354 39.91 3.20 -4.97
C ASP A 354 39.46 2.15 -3.95
N LYS A 355 40.33 1.81 -2.99
CA LYS A 355 40.06 0.83 -1.93
C LYS A 355 39.29 1.40 -0.74
N ALA A 356 39.32 2.72 -0.53
CA ALA A 356 38.71 3.34 0.63
C ALA A 356 37.20 3.11 0.70
N THR A 357 36.70 3.00 1.91
CA THR A 357 35.27 2.95 2.28
C THR A 357 34.88 4.23 3.02
N ALA A 358 33.59 4.44 3.27
CA ALA A 358 33.14 5.65 3.98
C ALA A 358 33.85 5.81 5.33
N ASN A 359 34.13 7.07 5.67
CA ASN A 359 34.84 7.52 6.86
C ASN A 359 36.36 7.26 6.88
N ASP A 360 36.92 6.63 5.85
CA ASP A 360 38.37 6.44 5.77
C ASP A 360 39.14 7.76 5.67
N VAL A 361 40.35 7.76 6.21
CA VAL A 361 41.28 8.89 6.21
C VAL A 361 42.53 8.50 5.44
N ILE A 362 42.82 9.21 4.37
CA ILE A 362 44.03 9.02 3.57
C ILE A 362 45.00 10.16 3.87
N ASN A 363 46.14 9.81 4.44
CA ASN A 363 47.24 10.73 4.68
C ASN A 363 48.23 10.66 3.51
N PHE A 364 48.18 11.63 2.61
CA PHE A 364 49.15 11.71 1.52
C PHE A 364 50.39 12.48 2.00
N LYS A 365 51.51 11.76 2.16
CA LYS A 365 52.79 12.25 2.68
C LYS A 365 53.93 11.86 1.73
N PRO A 366 54.10 12.57 0.61
CA PRO A 366 55.20 12.33 -0.29
C PRO A 366 56.54 12.59 0.39
N THR A 367 57.53 11.72 0.14
CA THR A 367 58.88 11.83 0.70
C THR A 367 59.75 12.87 -0.02
N SER A 368 59.32 13.27 -1.22
CA SER A 368 59.98 14.27 -2.08
C SER A 368 58.95 15.25 -2.62
N GLU A 369 59.43 16.35 -3.20
CA GLU A 369 58.57 17.31 -3.90
C GLU A 369 57.82 16.63 -5.07
N VAL A 370 56.51 16.85 -5.14
CA VAL A 370 55.65 16.33 -6.20
C VAL A 370 55.65 17.33 -7.36
N LYS A 371 56.20 16.89 -8.51
CA LYS A 371 56.47 17.73 -9.68
C LYS A 371 55.52 17.50 -10.86
N GLU A 372 54.47 16.72 -10.66
CA GLU A 372 53.46 16.40 -11.67
C GLU A 372 52.06 16.80 -11.20
N ALA A 373 51.18 17.11 -12.15
CA ALA A 373 49.78 17.43 -11.86
C ALA A 373 48.98 16.13 -11.65
N PHE A 374 47.99 16.16 -10.76
CA PHE A 374 47.10 15.02 -10.53
C PHE A 374 45.72 15.45 -10.03
N THR A 375 44.76 14.53 -10.16
CA THR A 375 43.38 14.72 -9.72
C THR A 375 43.05 13.77 -8.58
N ILE A 376 42.35 14.29 -7.57
CA ILE A 376 41.71 13.56 -6.50
C ILE A 376 40.22 13.52 -6.82
N GLN A 377 39.72 12.38 -7.28
CA GLN A 377 38.34 12.22 -7.73
C GLN A 377 37.66 11.04 -7.05
N THR A 378 36.60 11.29 -6.30
CA THR A 378 35.78 10.24 -5.68
C THR A 378 34.45 10.77 -5.19
N ASP A 379 33.39 9.96 -5.26
CA ASP A 379 32.09 10.27 -4.67
C ASP A 379 31.97 9.72 -3.23
N LYS A 380 33.00 9.09 -2.69
CA LYS A 380 33.01 8.50 -1.36
C LYS A 380 33.15 9.55 -0.27
N ALA A 381 32.53 9.31 0.87
CA ALA A 381 32.63 10.12 2.07
C ALA A 381 33.93 9.84 2.83
N ILE A 382 35.07 10.20 2.25
CA ILE A 382 36.41 9.99 2.82
C ILE A 382 37.11 11.31 3.11
N THR A 383 38.14 11.27 3.95
CA THR A 383 39.01 12.43 4.22
C THR A 383 40.36 12.24 3.51
N VAL A 384 40.85 13.27 2.83
CA VAL A 384 42.21 13.28 2.25
C VAL A 384 43.01 14.43 2.86
N ASN A 385 44.15 14.09 3.48
CA ASN A 385 45.08 15.05 4.07
C ASN A 385 46.33 15.18 3.19
N LEU A 386 46.58 16.37 2.64
CA LEU A 386 47.73 16.68 1.78
C LEU A 386 48.89 17.23 2.60
N ASN A 387 50.09 16.66 2.45
CA ASN A 387 51.31 17.07 3.14
C ASN A 387 52.47 17.24 2.15
N GLY A 388 53.54 17.94 2.53
CA GLY A 388 54.73 18.10 1.69
C GLY A 388 54.69 19.33 0.78
N THR A 389 55.27 19.22 -0.42
CA THR A 389 55.36 20.30 -1.41
C THR A 389 54.94 19.83 -2.79
N TYR A 390 54.10 20.62 -3.47
CA TYR A 390 53.54 20.33 -4.78
C TYR A 390 53.75 21.53 -5.72
N THR A 391 54.47 21.34 -6.84
CA THR A 391 54.82 22.43 -7.78
C THR A 391 53.94 22.48 -9.03
N LYS A 392 52.94 21.61 -9.08
CA LYS A 392 51.96 21.51 -10.17
C LYS A 392 50.55 21.44 -9.60
N THR A 393 49.57 21.50 -10.51
CA THR A 393 48.15 21.54 -10.18
C THR A 393 47.66 20.28 -9.48
N VAL A 394 46.96 20.48 -8.36
CA VAL A 394 46.13 19.48 -7.69
C VAL A 394 44.66 19.80 -7.95
N THR A 395 43.96 18.94 -8.70
CA THR A 395 42.53 19.09 -8.97
C THR A 395 41.71 18.25 -8.00
N ILE A 396 40.67 18.83 -7.40
CA ILE A 396 39.82 18.20 -6.38
C ILE A 396 38.38 18.11 -6.87
N ASN A 397 37.88 16.88 -6.95
CA ASN A 397 36.49 16.54 -7.26
C ASN A 397 35.98 15.50 -6.26
N MET A 398 35.56 15.98 -5.08
CA MET A 398 35.17 15.19 -3.93
C MET A 398 33.84 15.70 -3.32
N PRO A 399 32.70 15.51 -4.01
CA PRO A 399 31.40 16.07 -3.59
C PRO A 399 30.88 15.58 -2.23
N ASN A 400 31.42 14.46 -1.71
CA ASN A 400 31.08 13.92 -0.39
C ASN A 400 32.28 13.86 0.57
N GLY A 401 33.48 14.15 0.09
CA GLY A 401 34.71 14.01 0.85
C GLY A 401 35.14 15.28 1.56
N ASP A 402 36.04 15.11 2.51
CA ASP A 402 36.71 16.20 3.22
C ASP A 402 38.18 16.27 2.77
N VAL A 403 38.71 17.48 2.56
CA VAL A 403 40.09 17.69 2.10
C VAL A 403 40.79 18.72 2.99
N ASN A 404 41.89 18.31 3.60
CA ASN A 404 42.71 19.18 4.43
C ASN A 404 44.08 19.38 3.77
N ASN A 405 44.43 20.63 3.48
CA ASN A 405 45.75 20.98 2.98
C ASN A 405 46.67 21.43 4.12
N TYR A 406 47.68 20.62 4.45
CA TYR A 406 48.79 20.99 5.33
C TYR A 406 50.06 21.35 4.54
N ALA A 407 50.02 21.19 3.22
CA ALA A 407 51.17 21.31 2.34
C ALA A 407 51.39 22.71 1.77
N LYS A 408 52.54 22.89 1.12
CA LYS A 408 52.76 23.96 0.16
C LYS A 408 52.32 23.47 -1.23
N VAL A 409 51.34 24.12 -1.84
CA VAL A 409 50.82 23.79 -3.18
C VAL A 409 50.88 25.01 -4.07
N ASP A 410 51.44 24.88 -5.28
CA ASP A 410 51.44 25.98 -6.23
C ASP A 410 50.04 26.24 -6.79
N ASP A 411 49.39 25.24 -7.36
CA ASP A 411 48.05 25.40 -7.94
C ASP A 411 47.06 24.38 -7.39
N VAL A 412 45.91 24.86 -6.90
CA VAL A 412 44.76 24.02 -6.50
C VAL A 412 43.55 24.40 -7.34
N VAL A 413 42.88 23.41 -7.93
CA VAL A 413 41.61 23.59 -8.65
C VAL A 413 40.53 22.79 -7.94
N ILE A 414 39.46 23.46 -7.52
CA ILE A 414 38.28 22.84 -6.90
C ILE A 414 37.16 22.80 -7.93
N ASP A 415 36.84 21.60 -8.41
CA ASP A 415 35.76 21.36 -9.35
C ASP A 415 34.44 21.04 -8.64
N ASP A 416 34.48 20.27 -7.56
CA ASP A 416 33.31 19.95 -6.73
C ASP A 416 33.78 19.51 -5.33
N VAL A 417 33.30 20.16 -4.27
CA VAL A 417 33.58 19.76 -2.89
C VAL A 417 32.33 19.84 -2.03
N LYS A 418 32.28 18.95 -1.04
CA LYS A 418 31.23 18.98 -0.02
C LYS A 418 31.24 20.33 0.71
N ASP A 419 30.05 20.69 1.19
CA ASP A 419 29.83 21.89 1.97
C ASP A 419 30.70 21.93 3.26
N GLY A 420 31.70 22.83 3.29
CA GLY A 420 32.51 23.17 4.46
C GLY A 420 33.70 22.26 4.67
N THR A 421 34.22 21.65 3.60
CA THR A 421 35.11 20.49 3.73
C THR A 421 36.50 20.65 3.13
N PHE A 422 36.74 21.70 2.34
CA PHE A 422 38.10 22.09 1.98
C PHE A 422 38.66 23.06 3.03
N VAL A 423 39.66 22.60 3.78
CA VAL A 423 40.34 23.40 4.81
C VAL A 423 41.82 23.55 4.49
N ASN A 424 42.29 24.79 4.39
CA ASN A 424 43.69 25.13 4.18
C ASN A 424 44.37 25.51 5.50
N TYR A 425 45.37 24.72 5.90
CA TYR A 425 46.31 25.00 6.99
C TYR A 425 47.69 25.42 6.49
N GLY A 426 48.05 24.98 5.28
CA GLY A 426 49.34 25.24 4.64
C GLY A 426 49.32 26.47 3.75
N LYS A 427 50.10 26.41 2.67
CA LYS A 427 50.27 27.51 1.71
C LYS A 427 49.79 27.10 0.33
N ILE A 428 48.96 27.93 -0.28
CA ILE A 428 48.51 27.77 -1.67
C ILE A 428 48.91 29.02 -2.46
N THR A 429 49.64 28.87 -3.57
CA THR A 429 49.99 30.02 -4.41
C THR A 429 48.76 30.50 -5.18
N ASN A 430 48.06 29.61 -5.90
CA ASN A 430 46.83 29.90 -6.61
C ASN A 430 45.74 28.86 -6.28
N LEU A 431 44.60 29.32 -5.79
CA LEU A 431 43.40 28.52 -5.57
C LEU A 431 42.32 28.95 -6.56
N LYS A 432 41.88 28.05 -7.44
CA LYS A 432 40.77 28.28 -8.38
C LYS A 432 39.55 27.46 -7.99
N VAL A 433 38.38 28.08 -7.94
CA VAL A 433 37.11 27.42 -7.61
C VAL A 433 36.18 27.48 -8.82
N ASN A 434 35.83 26.31 -9.36
CA ASN A 434 34.91 26.09 -10.47
C ASN A 434 33.54 25.52 -10.02
N ASP A 435 33.41 25.21 -8.73
CA ASP A 435 32.28 24.49 -8.13
C ASP A 435 30.91 25.17 -8.38
N LYS A 436 30.00 24.41 -8.99
CA LYS A 436 28.64 24.83 -9.34
C LYS A 436 27.61 24.53 -8.24
N ASN A 437 27.97 23.71 -7.27
CA ASN A 437 27.13 23.21 -6.19
C ASN A 437 27.27 24.02 -4.89
N GLY A 438 28.25 24.93 -4.81
CA GLY A 438 28.41 25.87 -3.69
C GLY A 438 29.53 25.51 -2.73
N ALA A 439 30.77 25.48 -3.23
CA ALA A 439 31.96 25.24 -2.42
C ALA A 439 32.00 26.16 -1.20
N LYS A 440 32.23 25.58 -0.01
CA LYS A 440 32.66 26.35 1.16
C LYS A 440 34.11 26.06 1.48
N ILE A 441 34.92 27.10 1.42
CA ILE A 441 36.38 27.08 1.60
C ILE A 441 36.70 27.65 2.97
N GLU A 442 37.50 26.94 3.76
CA GLU A 442 38.04 27.47 5.01
C GLU A 442 39.54 27.67 4.89
N ASN A 443 40.00 28.92 5.02
CA ASN A 443 41.41 29.23 5.21
C ASN A 443 41.67 29.41 6.70
N ASN A 444 42.32 28.44 7.33
CA ASN A 444 42.59 28.45 8.76
C ASN A 444 43.47 29.66 9.15
N SER A 445 43.50 30.00 10.44
CA SER A 445 44.37 31.05 11.02
C SER A 445 45.85 30.98 10.60
N LYS A 446 46.38 29.78 10.32
CA LYS A 446 47.75 29.56 9.85
C LYS A 446 47.88 29.49 8.32
N GLY A 447 46.76 29.41 7.61
CA GLY A 447 46.73 29.20 6.17
C GLY A 447 47.05 30.46 5.37
N GLU A 448 47.84 30.28 4.31
CA GLU A 448 48.16 31.32 3.33
C GLU A 448 47.61 30.97 1.95
N ILE A 449 46.92 31.92 1.32
CA ILE A 449 46.51 31.84 -0.08
C ILE A 449 47.05 33.06 -0.83
N GLY A 450 47.83 32.86 -1.88
CA GLY A 450 48.31 33.93 -2.75
C GLY A 450 47.15 34.55 -3.53
N SER A 451 46.62 33.82 -4.51
CA SER A 451 45.46 34.22 -5.31
C SER A 451 44.31 33.24 -5.13
N LEU A 452 43.15 33.72 -4.67
CA LEU A 452 41.88 32.99 -4.73
C LEU A 452 41.08 33.48 -5.93
N THR A 453 40.82 32.61 -6.89
CA THR A 453 40.01 32.91 -8.08
C THR A 453 38.70 32.12 -8.05
N VAL A 454 37.57 32.81 -8.00
CA VAL A 454 36.24 32.20 -8.15
C VAL A 454 35.78 32.39 -9.59
N ALA A 455 35.69 31.29 -10.34
CA ALA A 455 35.36 31.32 -11.77
C ALA A 455 33.91 31.78 -12.01
N SER A 456 33.63 32.36 -13.18
CA SER A 456 32.29 32.87 -13.54
C SER A 456 31.21 31.78 -13.57
N GLY A 457 31.60 30.53 -13.82
CA GLY A 457 30.71 29.37 -13.79
C GLY A 457 30.42 28.82 -12.39
N ALA A 458 31.16 29.23 -11.36
CA ALA A 458 30.91 28.80 -9.98
C ALA A 458 29.64 29.47 -9.43
N SER A 459 29.01 28.89 -8.40
CA SER A 459 27.77 29.41 -7.81
C SER A 459 27.80 29.30 -6.30
N GLN A 460 27.35 30.34 -5.57
CA GLN A 460 27.15 30.31 -4.10
C GLN A 460 28.41 29.96 -3.28
N VAL A 461 29.60 30.30 -3.78
CA VAL A 461 30.86 30.03 -3.08
C VAL A 461 30.93 30.81 -1.76
N LYS A 462 31.27 30.14 -0.66
CA LYS A 462 31.48 30.79 0.64
C LYS A 462 32.90 30.58 1.12
N VAL A 463 33.53 31.62 1.63
CA VAL A 463 34.92 31.56 2.09
C VAL A 463 34.96 32.02 3.54
N THR A 464 35.46 31.18 4.44
CA THR A 464 35.81 31.61 5.81
C THR A 464 37.31 31.81 5.85
N ASN A 465 37.76 33.05 6.08
CA ASN A 465 39.19 33.37 6.14
C ASN A 465 39.61 33.75 7.56
N GLY A 466 40.32 32.87 8.24
CA GLY A 466 41.03 33.17 9.48
C GLY A 466 42.50 33.56 9.27
N GLY A 467 43.10 33.18 8.13
CA GLY A 467 44.52 33.39 7.82
C GLY A 467 44.78 34.57 6.88
N LYS A 468 45.71 34.38 5.93
CA LYS A 468 46.09 35.41 4.96
C LYS A 468 45.64 35.02 3.55
N ILE A 469 44.93 35.94 2.88
CA ILE A 469 44.68 35.89 1.44
C ILE A 469 45.28 37.15 0.81
N THR A 470 46.11 37.02 -0.22
CA THR A 470 46.71 38.22 -0.84
C THR A 470 45.75 38.85 -1.83
N THR A 471 45.26 38.08 -2.81
CA THR A 471 44.32 38.58 -3.83
C THR A 471 43.10 37.68 -3.91
N VAL A 472 41.91 38.29 -3.93
CA VAL A 472 40.67 37.62 -4.31
C VAL A 472 40.24 38.13 -5.68
N THR A 473 40.10 37.23 -6.66
CA THR A 473 39.51 37.50 -7.98
C THR A 473 38.15 36.82 -8.05
N ASN A 474 37.05 37.57 -7.95
CA ASN A 474 35.71 37.01 -8.00
C ASN A 474 35.01 37.35 -9.31
N ASN A 475 34.74 36.33 -10.12
CA ASN A 475 33.97 36.47 -11.36
C ASN A 475 32.56 35.85 -11.24
N SER A 476 32.24 35.21 -10.10
CA SER A 476 30.92 34.61 -9.83
C SER A 476 29.97 35.56 -9.11
N LYS A 477 28.67 35.34 -9.31
CA LYS A 477 27.60 35.99 -8.54
C LYS A 477 27.33 35.24 -7.24
N GLY A 478 27.08 35.98 -6.16
CA GLY A 478 26.67 35.39 -4.87
C GLY A 478 27.81 34.81 -4.04
N THR A 479 29.07 35.12 -4.36
CA THR A 479 30.22 34.76 -3.52
C THR A 479 30.17 35.54 -2.20
N THR A 480 30.32 34.83 -1.08
CA THR A 480 30.36 35.43 0.27
C THR A 480 31.67 35.11 0.97
N ILE A 481 32.22 36.05 1.74
CA ILE A 481 33.48 35.88 2.47
C ILE A 481 33.31 36.36 3.91
N ASP A 482 33.46 35.47 4.89
CA ASP A 482 33.60 35.82 6.31
C ASP A 482 35.08 35.96 6.64
N ASN A 483 35.56 37.20 6.73
CA ASN A 483 36.97 37.51 6.89
C ASN A 483 37.31 37.90 8.33
N LYS A 484 37.93 36.98 9.08
CA LYS A 484 38.54 37.24 10.40
C LYS A 484 40.06 37.47 10.33
N GLY A 485 40.67 37.10 9.21
CA GLY A 485 42.09 37.27 8.92
C GLY A 485 42.39 38.52 8.10
N THR A 486 43.31 38.40 7.14
CA THR A 486 43.72 39.49 6.24
C THR A 486 43.42 39.18 4.79
N ILE A 487 42.92 40.18 4.06
CA ILE A 487 42.76 40.17 2.60
C ILE A 487 43.47 41.41 2.06
N SER A 488 44.44 41.26 1.16
CA SER A 488 45.19 42.45 0.68
C SER A 488 44.43 43.21 -0.40
N SER A 489 43.92 42.51 -1.43
CA SER A 489 43.17 43.10 -2.54
C SER A 489 42.02 42.21 -3.01
N VAL A 490 40.97 42.85 -3.55
CA VAL A 490 39.81 42.18 -4.16
C VAL A 490 39.57 42.79 -5.54
N LYS A 491 39.39 41.94 -6.56
CA LYS A 491 39.15 42.32 -7.97
C LYS A 491 38.22 41.29 -8.64
N GLY A 492 37.91 41.51 -9.92
CA GLY A 492 37.13 40.58 -10.76
C GLY A 492 35.85 41.20 -11.30
N ASP A 493 35.11 40.41 -12.08
CA ASP A 493 33.90 40.86 -12.78
C ASP A 493 32.71 41.12 -11.83
N ASN A 494 32.75 40.55 -10.63
CA ASN A 494 31.68 40.68 -9.63
C ASN A 494 32.27 40.95 -8.24
N SER A 495 31.69 41.89 -7.49
CA SER A 495 32.10 42.13 -6.10
C SER A 495 31.55 41.03 -5.17
N PRO A 496 32.39 40.34 -4.37
CA PRO A 496 31.90 39.41 -3.35
C PRO A 496 31.30 40.18 -2.17
N THR A 497 30.38 39.57 -1.44
CA THR A 497 29.92 40.11 -0.15
C THR A 497 30.92 39.73 0.93
N ILE A 498 31.55 40.71 1.59
CA ILE A 498 32.56 40.47 2.63
C ILE A 498 32.04 40.93 3.99
N SER A 499 32.05 40.05 4.99
CA SER A 499 31.84 40.37 6.41
C SER A 499 33.16 40.31 7.19
N GLY A 500 33.26 41.04 8.30
CA GLY A 500 34.46 41.07 9.14
C GLY A 500 35.49 42.12 8.71
N ASN A 501 36.78 41.78 8.78
CA ASN A 501 37.88 42.69 8.46
C ASN A 501 37.82 43.14 6.99
N SER A 502 37.95 44.44 6.75
CA SER A 502 37.97 44.99 5.38
C SER A 502 39.30 44.70 4.67
N PRO A 503 39.31 44.52 3.34
CA PRO A 503 40.55 44.41 2.58
C PRO A 503 41.43 45.66 2.70
N SER A 504 42.76 45.50 2.69
CA SER A 504 43.70 46.62 2.92
C SER A 504 43.73 47.67 1.81
N SER A 505 43.32 47.31 0.58
CA SER A 505 43.11 48.28 -0.50
C SER A 505 41.78 48.00 -1.19
N ASN A 506 40.79 48.84 -0.90
CA ASN A 506 39.52 48.83 -1.60
C ASN A 506 39.66 49.70 -2.87
N SER A 507 40.11 49.11 -3.98
CA SER A 507 40.04 49.78 -5.29
C SER A 507 38.61 49.65 -5.81
N SER A 508 37.72 50.53 -5.35
CA SER A 508 36.35 50.61 -5.85
C SER A 508 36.32 51.24 -7.25
N GLY A 509 36.13 50.41 -8.27
CA GLY A 509 35.60 50.84 -9.56
C GLY A 509 34.13 50.44 -9.68
N GLY A 510 33.21 51.40 -9.56
CA GLY A 510 31.90 51.34 -10.21
C GLY A 510 30.67 50.90 -9.40
N SER A 511 29.92 51.90 -8.93
CA SER A 511 28.45 52.01 -8.88
C SER A 511 27.64 51.05 -8.01
N SER A 512 27.20 51.54 -6.84
CA SER A 512 26.03 51.02 -6.13
C SER A 512 24.84 51.98 -6.28
N SER A 513 23.81 51.50 -6.98
CA SER A 513 22.44 52.00 -6.90
C SER A 513 21.72 51.28 -5.77
N SER A 514 21.24 51.99 -4.77
CA SER A 514 20.02 51.64 -4.03
C SER A 514 19.40 52.87 -3.40
N GLY A 515 18.12 53.08 -3.69
CA GLY A 515 17.31 54.15 -3.13
C GLY A 515 16.79 53.82 -1.72
N GLY A 516 16.50 54.87 -0.97
CA GLY A 516 15.83 54.83 0.33
C GLY A 516 15.66 56.23 0.89
N SER A 517 14.44 56.75 0.81
CA SER A 517 13.99 58.13 1.04
C SER A 517 14.23 58.69 2.46
N SER A 518 14.55 59.99 2.57
CA SER A 518 13.94 60.92 3.54
C SER A 518 14.48 62.36 3.42
N HIS A 519 13.62 63.27 2.96
CA HIS A 519 13.46 64.70 3.32
C HIS A 519 14.66 65.65 3.49
N GLY A 520 14.65 66.73 2.69
CA GLY A 520 15.30 68.00 3.01
C GLY A 520 15.65 68.81 1.76
N GLY A 521 14.80 69.78 1.40
CA GLY A 521 14.86 70.50 0.12
C GLY A 521 16.06 71.41 -0.12
N GLY A 522 16.21 71.82 -1.38
CA GLY A 522 17.17 72.84 -1.81
C GLY A 522 17.43 72.80 -3.31
N SER A 523 16.56 73.45 -4.08
CA SER A 523 16.79 73.74 -5.50
C SER A 523 18.07 74.57 -5.66
N SER A 524 19.03 74.09 -6.46
CA SER A 524 20.07 74.93 -7.06
C SER A 524 20.36 74.45 -8.47
N SER A 525 19.92 75.27 -9.42
CA SER A 525 20.28 75.25 -10.84
C SER A 525 21.80 75.10 -11.02
N SER A 526 22.26 73.92 -11.42
CA SER A 526 23.65 73.71 -11.86
C SER A 526 23.72 73.84 -13.38
N LYS A 527 24.48 74.85 -13.83
CA LYS A 527 24.89 75.08 -15.21
C LYS A 527 25.49 73.80 -15.82
N VAL A 528 25.13 73.47 -17.06
CA VAL A 528 25.64 72.28 -17.77
C VAL A 528 27.15 72.42 -18.02
N ASP A 529 27.92 71.44 -17.55
CA ASP A 529 29.38 71.39 -17.66
C ASP A 529 29.80 70.72 -18.97
N LYS A 530 30.40 71.52 -19.85
CA LYS A 530 30.89 71.13 -21.17
C LYS A 530 32.41 71.00 -21.25
N VAL A 531 33.13 71.20 -20.14
CA VAL A 531 34.60 71.25 -20.13
C VAL A 531 35.19 69.91 -20.59
N VAL A 532 34.62 68.80 -20.13
CA VAL A 532 35.07 67.45 -20.52
C VAL A 532 34.88 67.24 -22.01
N LEU A 533 33.70 67.56 -22.57
CA LEU A 533 33.44 67.42 -24.00
C LEU A 533 34.39 68.26 -24.86
N LYS A 534 34.67 69.51 -24.46
CA LYS A 534 35.62 70.39 -25.14
C LYS A 534 37.04 69.82 -25.15
N ASN A 535 37.49 69.28 -24.02
CA ASN A 535 38.81 68.66 -23.91
C ASN A 535 38.90 67.38 -24.75
N THR A 536 37.85 66.55 -24.73
CA THR A 536 37.79 65.32 -25.54
C THR A 536 37.81 65.63 -27.04
N ILE A 537 37.07 66.63 -27.51
CA ILE A 537 37.10 67.06 -28.92
C ILE A 537 38.46 67.61 -29.31
N THR A 538 39.12 68.36 -28.42
CA THR A 538 40.46 68.90 -28.70
C THR A 538 41.49 67.77 -28.86
N ALA A 539 41.47 66.78 -27.96
CA ALA A 539 42.35 65.61 -28.07
C ALA A 539 42.04 64.77 -29.31
N ALA A 540 40.76 64.58 -29.65
CA ALA A 540 40.34 63.83 -30.82
C ALA A 540 40.77 64.50 -32.13
N ASN A 541 40.63 65.83 -32.23
CA ASN A 541 41.10 66.62 -33.39
C ASN A 541 42.63 66.55 -33.55
N LYS A 542 43.38 66.59 -32.45
CA LYS A 542 44.83 66.44 -32.49
C LYS A 542 45.22 65.08 -33.09
N LEU A 543 44.64 63.99 -32.58
CA LEU A 543 44.88 62.64 -33.11
C LEU A 543 44.47 62.50 -34.57
N TYR A 544 43.32 63.07 -34.95
CA TYR A 544 42.86 63.07 -36.34
C TYR A 544 43.83 63.82 -37.26
N ASN A 545 44.34 64.98 -36.87
CA ASN A 545 45.25 65.76 -37.70
C ASN A 545 46.63 65.10 -37.84
N GLU A 546 47.12 64.44 -36.78
CA GLU A 546 48.42 63.76 -36.77
C GLU A 546 48.40 62.39 -37.45
N ALA A 547 47.24 61.74 -37.56
CA ALA A 547 47.11 60.41 -38.17
C ALA A 547 47.33 60.45 -39.70
N ILE A 548 48.10 59.52 -40.25
CA ILE A 548 48.26 59.32 -41.70
C ILE A 548 47.55 58.03 -42.08
N GLU A 549 46.77 58.04 -43.17
CA GLU A 549 46.13 56.82 -43.68
C GLU A 549 47.01 56.10 -44.70
N GLY A 550 47.05 54.78 -44.62
CA GLY A 550 47.75 53.95 -45.58
C GLY A 550 47.84 52.49 -45.13
N THR A 551 48.74 51.73 -45.76
CA THR A 551 48.93 50.30 -45.51
C THR A 551 50.20 49.99 -44.72
N ASN A 552 51.03 51.01 -44.41
CA ASN A 552 52.31 50.79 -43.73
C ASN A 552 52.13 50.76 -42.21
N VAL A 553 53.04 50.08 -41.53
CA VAL A 553 53.07 50.02 -40.06
C VAL A 553 53.18 51.43 -39.49
N GLY A 554 52.29 51.74 -38.54
CA GLY A 554 52.19 53.05 -37.91
C GLY A 554 51.13 53.96 -38.54
N GLU A 555 50.65 53.64 -39.74
CA GLU A 555 49.54 54.34 -40.41
C GLU A 555 48.18 53.74 -40.00
N TYR A 556 47.12 54.48 -40.23
CA TYR A 556 45.75 54.08 -39.94
C TYR A 556 45.08 53.58 -41.22
N LYS A 557 44.21 52.56 -41.09
CA LYS A 557 43.52 51.95 -42.24
C LYS A 557 42.83 53.01 -43.12
N VAL A 558 43.04 52.93 -44.44
CA VAL A 558 42.45 53.87 -45.42
C VAL A 558 40.92 53.97 -45.26
N GLY A 559 40.40 55.20 -45.17
CA GLY A 559 38.99 55.53 -44.93
C GLY A 559 38.55 55.66 -43.47
N SER A 560 39.38 55.27 -42.50
CA SER A 560 39.07 55.36 -41.05
C SER A 560 39.03 56.80 -40.51
N LYS A 561 39.83 57.71 -41.07
CA LYS A 561 39.86 59.14 -40.74
C LYS A 561 38.53 59.79 -41.07
N ALA A 562 37.92 59.51 -42.21
CA ALA A 562 36.65 60.11 -42.61
C ALA A 562 35.52 59.76 -41.60
N ILE A 563 35.48 58.50 -41.16
CA ILE A 563 34.52 58.03 -40.16
C ILE A 563 34.78 58.70 -38.80
N TYR A 564 36.05 58.78 -38.39
CA TYR A 564 36.41 59.37 -37.11
C TYR A 564 36.14 60.88 -37.07
N LYS A 565 36.41 61.59 -38.16
CA LYS A 565 36.08 63.01 -38.32
C LYS A 565 34.59 63.28 -38.17
N THR A 566 33.75 62.41 -38.72
CA THR A 566 32.29 62.51 -38.59
C THR A 566 31.84 62.44 -37.13
N ALA A 567 32.48 61.60 -36.30
CA ALA A 567 32.18 61.53 -34.87
C ALA A 567 32.64 62.79 -34.11
N ILE A 568 33.81 63.33 -34.45
CA ILE A 568 34.31 64.60 -33.90
C ILE A 568 33.35 65.74 -34.22
N ASP A 569 32.89 65.84 -35.47
CA ASP A 569 31.99 66.91 -35.91
C ASP A 569 30.63 66.84 -35.21
N LYS A 570 30.10 65.63 -34.98
CA LYS A 570 28.87 65.42 -34.18
C LYS A 570 29.05 65.87 -32.73
N ALA A 571 30.18 65.55 -32.11
CA ALA A 571 30.48 65.98 -30.75
C ALA A 571 30.63 67.50 -30.65
N GLN A 572 31.29 68.12 -31.64
CA GLN A 572 31.44 69.57 -31.75
C GLN A 572 30.08 70.28 -31.89
N ALA A 573 29.15 69.73 -32.67
CA ALA A 573 27.80 70.26 -32.78
C ALA A 573 27.03 70.27 -31.44
N ILE A 574 27.23 69.25 -30.59
CA ILE A 574 26.67 69.22 -29.22
C ILE A 574 27.35 70.25 -28.30
N LEU A 575 28.66 70.45 -28.47
CA LEU A 575 29.40 71.47 -27.73
C LEU A 575 28.88 72.88 -28.03
N ASP A 576 28.58 73.17 -29.29
CA ASP A 576 28.19 74.51 -29.75
C ASP A 576 26.69 74.82 -29.57
N LYS A 577 25.84 73.79 -29.38
CA LYS A 577 24.39 73.94 -29.18
C LYS A 577 24.06 74.59 -27.82
N SER A 578 23.28 75.68 -27.83
CA SER A 578 22.74 76.33 -26.62
C SER A 578 21.55 75.55 -26.05
N GLY A 579 21.48 75.36 -24.73
CA GLY A 579 20.36 74.68 -24.05
C GLY A 579 20.42 73.14 -24.02
N VAL A 580 21.57 72.54 -24.33
CA VAL A 580 21.76 71.07 -24.18
C VAL A 580 21.70 70.63 -22.72
N THR A 581 21.27 69.39 -22.49
CA THR A 581 21.27 68.74 -21.18
C THR A 581 22.63 68.12 -20.84
N GLN A 582 22.92 67.92 -19.55
CA GLN A 582 24.17 67.23 -19.14
C GLN A 582 24.24 65.79 -19.67
N LYS A 583 23.10 65.14 -19.86
CA LYS A 583 23.04 63.80 -20.46
C LYS A 583 23.48 63.80 -21.92
N GLU A 584 23.02 64.76 -22.73
CA GLU A 584 23.46 64.90 -24.13
C GLU A 584 24.97 65.17 -24.23
N VAL A 585 25.53 65.95 -23.30
CA VAL A 585 26.98 66.20 -23.24
C VAL A 585 27.75 64.93 -22.89
N ASN A 586 27.30 64.17 -21.89
CA ASN A 586 27.95 62.92 -21.48
C ASN A 586 27.85 61.85 -22.58
N ASP A 587 26.69 61.72 -23.22
CA ASP A 587 26.49 60.78 -24.33
C ASP A 587 27.41 61.13 -25.52
N ALA A 588 27.60 62.43 -25.81
CA ALA A 588 28.54 62.89 -26.84
C ALA A 588 30.01 62.59 -26.48
N VAL A 589 30.40 62.73 -25.21
CA VAL A 589 31.74 62.33 -24.73
C VAL A 589 31.96 60.83 -24.92
N THR A 590 30.99 60.02 -24.49
CA THR A 590 31.06 58.55 -24.63
C THR A 590 31.14 58.14 -26.09
N ALA A 591 30.28 58.67 -26.95
CA ALA A 591 30.28 58.36 -28.37
C ALA A 591 31.60 58.74 -29.06
N LEU A 592 32.17 59.91 -28.71
CA LEU A 592 33.44 60.35 -29.27
C LEU A 592 34.62 59.51 -28.77
N ASN A 593 34.64 59.12 -27.49
CA ASN A 593 35.67 58.22 -26.96
C ASN A 593 35.60 56.83 -27.61
N THR A 594 34.41 56.26 -27.77
CA THR A 594 34.25 54.97 -28.47
C THR A 594 34.73 55.04 -29.91
N ALA A 595 34.45 56.13 -30.62
CA ALA A 595 34.96 56.35 -31.97
C ALA A 595 36.50 56.53 -31.98
N THR A 596 37.05 57.19 -30.95
CA THR A 596 38.50 57.36 -30.75
C THR A 596 39.21 56.02 -30.57
N ASP A 597 38.66 55.15 -29.75
CA ASP A 597 39.25 53.83 -29.49
C ASP A 597 39.15 52.93 -30.74
N THR A 598 38.03 53.00 -31.46
CA THR A 598 37.86 52.30 -32.74
C THR A 598 38.87 52.79 -33.78
N PHE A 599 39.09 54.09 -33.87
CA PHE A 599 40.08 54.68 -34.77
C PHE A 599 41.51 54.27 -34.39
N LYS A 600 41.85 54.30 -33.09
CA LYS A 600 43.16 53.86 -32.57
C LYS A 600 43.44 52.38 -32.84
N ALA A 601 42.43 51.52 -32.74
CA ALA A 601 42.54 50.10 -33.02
C ALA A 601 42.77 49.80 -34.51
N GLY A 602 42.47 50.74 -35.41
CA GLY A 602 42.71 50.61 -36.86
C GLY A 602 44.14 50.89 -37.31
N LYS A 603 45.10 51.05 -36.38
CA LYS A 603 46.52 51.31 -36.67
C LYS A 603 47.23 50.02 -37.09
N VAL A 604 47.90 50.02 -38.24
CA VAL A 604 48.68 48.87 -38.73
C VAL A 604 49.91 48.70 -37.85
N VAL A 605 50.16 47.50 -37.31
CA VAL A 605 51.29 47.21 -36.40
C VAL A 605 52.30 46.24 -37.04
N ALA A 606 53.57 46.33 -36.66
CA ALA A 606 54.63 45.43 -37.15
C ALA A 606 54.47 44.02 -36.57
N VAL A 607 54.83 43.01 -37.38
CA VAL A 607 54.89 41.60 -36.96
C VAL A 607 56.27 41.32 -36.38
N ASP A 608 56.33 40.92 -35.11
CA ASP A 608 57.55 40.58 -34.38
C ASP A 608 57.89 39.09 -34.60
N LYS A 609 59.03 38.84 -35.24
CA LYS A 609 59.55 37.51 -35.57
C LYS A 609 60.73 37.08 -34.70
N THR A 610 61.17 37.93 -33.77
CA THR A 610 62.42 37.75 -33.03
C THR A 610 62.43 36.42 -32.27
N ALA A 611 61.33 36.10 -31.57
CA ALA A 611 61.23 34.86 -30.81
C ALA A 611 61.25 33.59 -31.69
N LEU A 612 60.68 33.66 -32.90
CA LEU A 612 60.75 32.55 -33.87
C LEU A 612 62.16 32.40 -34.45
N GLN A 613 62.85 33.51 -34.72
CA GLN A 613 64.23 33.52 -35.20
C GLN A 613 65.17 32.87 -34.17
N ASP A 614 65.02 33.23 -32.90
CA ASP A 614 65.82 32.68 -31.80
C ASP A 614 65.55 31.19 -31.61
N ALA A 615 64.29 30.78 -31.66
CA ALA A 615 63.90 29.37 -31.54
C ALA A 615 64.43 28.51 -32.70
N VAL A 616 64.33 28.98 -33.95
CA VAL A 616 64.89 28.28 -35.12
C VAL A 616 66.40 28.15 -35.02
N THR A 617 67.09 29.19 -34.56
CA THR A 617 68.54 29.17 -34.35
C THR A 617 68.95 28.14 -33.30
N ALA A 618 68.27 28.12 -32.16
CA ALA A 618 68.52 27.17 -31.07
C ALA A 618 68.22 25.72 -31.51
N ALA A 619 67.08 25.49 -32.14
CA ALA A 619 66.66 24.18 -32.63
C ALA A 619 67.64 23.62 -33.68
N THR A 620 68.11 24.47 -34.60
CA THR A 620 69.12 24.09 -35.60
C THR A 620 70.45 23.68 -34.95
N ALA A 621 70.89 24.40 -33.92
CA ALA A 621 72.11 24.07 -33.18
C ALA A 621 71.97 22.77 -32.37
N LEU A 622 70.81 22.51 -31.77
CA LEU A 622 70.51 21.25 -31.06
C LEU A 622 70.51 20.06 -32.03
N HIS A 623 69.80 20.18 -33.15
CA HIS A 623 69.78 19.15 -34.20
C HIS A 623 71.20 18.84 -34.72
N ALA A 624 72.06 19.85 -34.90
CA ALA A 624 73.43 19.65 -35.36
C ALA A 624 74.29 18.86 -34.34
N LYS A 625 74.08 19.07 -33.04
CA LYS A 625 74.83 18.39 -31.95
C LYS A 625 74.28 16.99 -31.63
N ALA A 626 73.02 16.72 -31.92
CA ALA A 626 72.39 15.44 -31.59
C ALA A 626 72.98 14.27 -32.39
N THR A 627 73.20 13.14 -31.73
CA THR A 627 73.62 11.86 -32.34
C THR A 627 72.50 10.85 -32.19
N GLU A 628 72.15 10.12 -33.25
CA GLU A 628 71.12 9.07 -33.17
C GLU A 628 71.72 7.72 -32.76
N GLY A 629 71.00 6.94 -31.95
CA GLY A 629 71.39 5.60 -31.53
C GLY A 629 70.70 5.14 -30.24
N THR A 630 71.01 3.94 -29.78
CA THR A 630 70.44 3.32 -28.58
C THR A 630 71.26 3.59 -27.30
N ALA A 631 72.42 4.24 -27.42
CA ALA A 631 73.28 4.56 -26.29
C ALA A 631 72.74 5.76 -25.49
N GLU A 632 73.00 5.78 -24.19
CA GLU A 632 72.65 6.89 -23.30
C GLU A 632 73.18 8.22 -23.85
N GLY A 633 72.33 9.24 -23.85
CA GLY A 633 72.63 10.57 -24.37
C GLY A 633 72.38 10.73 -25.88
N ASN A 634 72.16 9.63 -26.62
CA ASN A 634 71.73 9.69 -28.02
C ASN A 634 70.21 9.84 -28.14
N TYR A 635 69.76 10.18 -29.34
CA TYR A 635 68.36 10.34 -29.71
C TYR A 635 67.89 9.12 -30.52
N ALA A 636 66.61 8.76 -30.41
CA ALA A 636 66.06 7.62 -31.14
C ALA A 636 66.34 7.70 -32.66
N VAL A 637 66.65 6.57 -33.30
CA VAL A 637 66.95 6.53 -34.74
C VAL A 637 65.74 7.03 -35.56
N GLY A 638 65.98 8.01 -36.44
CA GLY A 638 64.95 8.68 -37.25
C GLY A 638 64.35 9.96 -36.63
N SER A 639 64.58 10.23 -35.35
CA SER A 639 64.04 11.41 -34.66
C SER A 639 64.62 12.75 -35.17
N LYS A 640 65.87 12.77 -35.63
CA LYS A 640 66.51 13.95 -36.21
C LYS A 640 65.84 14.37 -37.51
N ALA A 641 65.46 13.41 -38.35
CA ALA A 641 64.79 13.69 -39.61
C ALA A 641 63.44 14.38 -39.38
N THR A 642 62.63 13.86 -38.45
CA THR A 642 61.36 14.47 -38.07
C THR A 642 61.53 15.85 -37.46
N TYR A 643 62.51 16.02 -36.56
CA TYR A 643 62.78 17.30 -35.93
C TYR A 643 63.28 18.35 -36.93
N LYS A 644 64.09 17.93 -37.91
CA LYS A 644 64.59 18.78 -38.99
C LYS A 644 63.45 19.32 -39.87
N THR A 645 62.43 18.52 -40.15
CA THR A 645 61.24 18.99 -40.90
C THR A 645 60.55 20.15 -40.19
N ALA A 646 60.34 20.06 -38.87
CA ALA A 646 59.71 21.13 -38.10
C ALA A 646 60.57 22.41 -38.06
N ILE A 647 61.89 22.28 -38.01
CA ILE A 647 62.83 23.42 -38.12
C ILE A 647 62.68 24.10 -39.49
N ASP A 648 62.62 23.32 -40.57
CA ASP A 648 62.52 23.85 -41.93
C ASP A 648 61.17 24.55 -42.18
N GLU A 649 60.06 24.02 -41.64
CA GLU A 649 58.73 24.65 -41.70
C GLU A 649 58.68 25.98 -40.93
N ALA A 650 59.30 26.04 -39.75
CA ALA A 650 59.39 27.26 -38.96
C ALA A 650 60.27 28.34 -39.65
N GLN A 651 61.37 27.93 -40.28
CA GLN A 651 62.22 28.84 -41.07
C GLN A 651 61.46 29.40 -42.28
N ALA A 652 60.61 28.61 -42.94
CA ALA A 652 59.80 29.07 -44.07
C ALA A 652 58.81 30.19 -43.67
N ILE A 653 58.22 30.11 -42.48
CA ILE A 653 57.35 31.18 -41.95
C ILE A 653 58.15 32.44 -41.59
N LEU A 654 59.38 32.24 -41.12
CA LEU A 654 60.28 33.35 -40.81
C LEU A 654 60.64 34.16 -42.07
N ASP A 655 60.93 33.47 -43.18
CA ASP A 655 61.33 34.06 -44.46
C ASP A 655 60.16 34.69 -45.23
N LYS A 656 58.91 34.38 -44.87
CA LYS A 656 57.70 34.92 -45.49
C LYS A 656 57.48 36.41 -45.13
N SER A 657 57.66 37.31 -46.10
CA SER A 657 57.67 38.78 -45.86
C SER A 657 56.33 39.38 -45.41
N ASP A 658 55.21 38.72 -45.70
CA ASP A 658 53.85 39.13 -45.34
C ASP A 658 53.22 38.26 -44.23
N ALA A 659 54.03 37.45 -43.53
CA ALA A 659 53.55 36.62 -42.44
C ALA A 659 52.81 37.43 -41.38
N THR A 660 51.65 36.94 -40.96
CA THR A 660 50.87 37.53 -39.86
C THR A 660 51.46 37.12 -38.51
N GLN A 661 51.23 37.92 -37.45
CA GLN A 661 51.68 37.57 -36.10
C GLN A 661 51.12 36.22 -35.63
N LYS A 662 49.93 35.85 -36.11
CA LYS A 662 49.34 34.54 -35.82
C LYS A 662 50.15 33.40 -36.45
N GLU A 663 50.52 33.51 -37.72
CA GLU A 663 51.36 32.49 -38.39
C GLU A 663 52.73 32.36 -37.71
N VAL A 664 53.34 33.47 -37.29
CA VAL A 664 54.61 33.47 -36.56
C VAL A 664 54.49 32.79 -35.19
N ASN A 665 53.43 33.08 -34.45
CA ASN A 665 53.18 32.47 -33.13
C ASN A 665 52.85 30.97 -33.25
N ASP A 666 52.07 30.58 -34.26
CA ASP A 666 51.72 29.19 -34.52
C ASP A 666 52.97 28.38 -34.90
N ALA A 667 53.85 28.93 -35.75
CA ALA A 667 55.13 28.33 -36.11
C ALA A 667 56.09 28.19 -34.92
N LEU A 668 56.14 29.20 -34.05
CA LEU A 668 56.94 29.16 -32.82
C LEU A 668 56.44 28.07 -31.87
N SER A 669 55.13 27.98 -31.70
CA SER A 669 54.51 26.95 -30.86
C SER A 669 54.76 25.54 -31.41
N ALA A 670 54.65 25.36 -32.73
CA ALA A 670 54.90 24.08 -33.39
C ALA A 670 56.38 23.65 -33.24
N LEU A 671 57.32 24.58 -33.48
CA LEU A 671 58.76 24.30 -33.33
C LEU A 671 59.15 23.99 -31.87
N ASN A 672 58.59 24.71 -30.90
CA ASN A 672 58.83 24.43 -29.48
C ASN A 672 58.30 23.06 -29.09
N THR A 673 57.10 22.70 -29.55
CA THR A 673 56.51 21.37 -29.30
C THR A 673 57.37 20.25 -29.92
N ALA A 674 57.85 20.45 -31.15
CA ALA A 674 58.76 19.52 -31.80
C ALA A 674 60.11 19.41 -31.07
N THR A 675 60.61 20.51 -30.52
CA THR A 675 61.84 20.57 -29.72
C THR A 675 61.69 19.79 -28.42
N GLU A 676 60.59 20.00 -27.69
CA GLU A 676 60.28 19.24 -26.48
C GLU A 676 60.16 17.74 -26.77
N THR A 677 59.53 17.37 -27.89
CA THR A 677 59.36 15.98 -28.31
C THR A 677 60.72 15.35 -28.67
N PHE A 678 61.57 16.09 -29.38
CA PHE A 678 62.92 15.65 -29.73
C PHE A 678 63.81 15.49 -28.49
N GLU A 679 63.79 16.44 -27.55
CA GLU A 679 64.52 16.34 -26.29
C GLU A 679 64.02 15.24 -25.36
N ALA A 680 62.72 15.00 -25.31
CA ALA A 680 62.14 13.87 -24.57
C ALA A 680 62.52 12.50 -25.17
N GLY A 681 62.87 12.45 -26.46
CA GLY A 681 63.34 11.25 -27.16
C GLY A 681 64.80 10.89 -26.89
N LYS A 682 65.47 11.60 -25.98
CA LYS A 682 66.85 11.32 -25.55
C LYS A 682 66.89 10.09 -24.66
N VAL A 683 67.73 9.11 -25.03
CA VAL A 683 67.92 7.88 -24.26
C VAL A 683 68.57 8.24 -22.91
N VAL A 684 67.85 7.99 -21.81
CA VAL A 684 68.30 8.24 -20.43
C VAL A 684 68.99 7.01 -19.82
N ALA A 685 69.87 7.25 -18.85
CA ALA A 685 70.58 6.22 -18.09
C ALA A 685 69.59 5.23 -17.45
N VAL A 686 69.91 3.95 -17.49
CA VAL A 686 69.10 2.92 -16.83
C VAL A 686 69.47 2.88 -15.35
N ASP A 687 68.55 3.34 -14.49
CA ASP A 687 68.69 3.34 -13.05
C ASP A 687 68.39 1.94 -12.49
N LYS A 688 69.45 1.28 -12.04
CA LYS A 688 69.43 -0.06 -11.45
C LYS A 688 69.42 -0.04 -9.92
N THR A 689 69.48 1.14 -9.30
CA THR A 689 69.72 1.28 -7.86
C THR A 689 68.65 0.56 -7.04
N ALA A 690 67.37 0.77 -7.37
CA ALA A 690 66.26 0.15 -6.66
C ALA A 690 66.23 -1.39 -6.81
N LEU A 691 66.60 -1.91 -7.99
CA LEU A 691 66.71 -3.35 -8.21
C LEU A 691 67.91 -3.93 -7.46
N GLN A 692 69.04 -3.21 -7.40
CA GLN A 692 70.24 -3.60 -6.65
C GLN A 692 69.96 -3.69 -5.15
N ASP A 693 69.25 -2.70 -4.61
CA ASP A 693 68.84 -2.68 -3.20
C ASP A 693 67.86 -3.82 -2.89
N ALA A 694 66.88 -4.06 -3.77
CA ALA A 694 65.92 -5.13 -3.62
C ALA A 694 66.56 -6.53 -3.69
N VAL A 695 67.48 -6.77 -4.63
CA VAL A 695 68.24 -8.03 -4.72
C VAL A 695 69.10 -8.26 -3.48
N THR A 696 69.73 -7.20 -2.96
CA THR A 696 70.53 -7.27 -1.73
C THR A 696 69.66 -7.64 -0.52
N ALA A 697 68.51 -6.98 -0.36
CA ALA A 697 67.57 -7.26 0.73
C ALA A 697 66.96 -8.67 0.63
N ALA A 698 66.53 -9.07 -0.57
CA ALA A 698 65.96 -10.38 -0.84
C ALA A 698 66.97 -11.51 -0.57
N THR A 699 68.24 -11.31 -0.96
CA THR A 699 69.32 -12.26 -0.68
C THR A 699 69.58 -12.41 0.82
N ALA A 700 69.57 -11.30 1.57
CA ALA A 700 69.72 -11.32 3.02
C ALA A 700 68.56 -12.06 3.71
N LEU A 701 67.31 -11.80 3.28
CA LEU A 701 66.12 -12.48 3.77
C LEU A 701 66.15 -13.98 3.48
N HIS A 702 66.46 -14.36 2.24
CA HIS A 702 66.63 -15.76 1.85
C HIS A 702 67.69 -16.45 2.71
N ASN A 703 68.85 -15.82 2.94
CA ASN A 703 69.94 -16.41 3.72
C ASN A 703 69.59 -16.54 5.21
N GLY A 704 68.81 -15.61 5.76
CA GLY A 704 68.34 -15.64 7.15
C GLY A 704 67.12 -16.54 7.40
N ALA A 705 66.40 -16.95 6.35
CA ALA A 705 65.22 -17.80 6.47
C ALA A 705 65.58 -19.27 6.76
N THR A 706 64.84 -19.90 7.67
CA THR A 706 64.94 -21.34 7.96
C THR A 706 63.69 -22.04 7.43
N GLU A 707 63.84 -23.16 6.71
CA GLU A 707 62.69 -23.95 6.23
C GLU A 707 62.25 -24.98 7.25
N GLY A 708 60.94 -25.21 7.35
CA GLY A 708 60.36 -26.24 8.20
C GLY A 708 58.89 -25.98 8.51
N THR A 709 58.30 -26.85 9.32
CA THR A 709 56.89 -26.76 9.74
C THR A 709 56.68 -25.99 11.04
N ALA A 710 57.75 -25.57 11.71
CA ALA A 710 57.69 -24.83 12.96
C ALA A 710 57.32 -23.36 12.73
N GLU A 711 56.63 -22.75 13.70
CA GLU A 711 56.31 -21.33 13.69
C GLU A 711 57.57 -20.47 13.47
N GLY A 712 57.45 -19.48 12.59
CA GLY A 712 58.54 -18.60 12.21
C GLY A 712 59.45 -19.14 11.10
N ASN A 713 59.35 -20.43 10.74
CA ASN A 713 60.01 -21.00 9.58
C ASN A 713 59.20 -20.76 8.30
N TYR A 714 59.83 -20.98 7.16
CA TYR A 714 59.23 -20.91 5.84
C TYR A 714 58.94 -22.32 5.32
N ALA A 715 57.89 -22.48 4.51
CA ALA A 715 57.52 -23.79 3.98
C ALA A 715 58.69 -24.48 3.25
N VAL A 716 58.82 -25.80 3.37
CA VAL A 716 59.90 -26.56 2.72
C VAL A 716 59.83 -26.39 1.20
N GLY A 717 60.94 -25.98 0.57
CA GLY A 717 61.05 -25.68 -0.86
C GLY A 717 60.77 -24.22 -1.25
N SER A 718 60.24 -23.38 -0.33
CA SER A 718 59.97 -21.97 -0.60
C SER A 718 61.24 -21.15 -0.84
N LYS A 719 62.35 -21.49 -0.19
CA LYS A 719 63.66 -20.85 -0.40
C LYS A 719 64.18 -21.11 -1.80
N ALA A 720 64.00 -22.32 -2.32
CA ALA A 720 64.46 -22.67 -3.66
C ALA A 720 63.73 -21.82 -4.72
N THR A 721 62.40 -21.72 -4.61
CA THR A 721 61.59 -20.87 -5.50
C THR A 721 61.94 -19.38 -5.36
N TYR A 722 62.11 -18.89 -4.14
CA TYR A 722 62.46 -17.49 -3.91
C TYR A 722 63.86 -17.16 -4.44
N LYS A 723 64.80 -18.10 -4.30
CA LYS A 723 66.14 -17.96 -4.84
C LYS A 723 66.15 -17.88 -6.37
N THR A 724 65.30 -18.63 -7.07
CA THR A 724 65.16 -18.49 -8.54
C THR A 724 64.80 -17.07 -8.93
N ALA A 725 63.84 -16.44 -8.24
CA ALA A 725 63.45 -15.05 -8.53
C ALA A 725 64.58 -14.05 -8.21
N ILE A 726 65.37 -14.28 -7.16
CA ILE A 726 66.56 -13.49 -6.83
C ILE A 726 67.62 -13.62 -7.95
N ASP A 727 67.88 -14.84 -8.43
CA ASP A 727 68.88 -15.10 -9.46
C ASP A 727 68.46 -14.47 -10.81
N GLU A 728 67.16 -14.51 -11.16
CA GLU A 728 66.61 -13.85 -12.35
C GLU A 728 66.75 -12.32 -12.29
N ALA A 729 66.46 -11.72 -11.13
CA ALA A 729 66.62 -10.29 -10.91
C ALA A 729 68.10 -9.85 -10.95
N GLN A 730 69.01 -10.66 -10.39
CA GLN A 730 70.45 -10.42 -10.47
C GLN A 730 70.96 -10.51 -11.93
N ALA A 731 70.43 -11.43 -12.74
CA ALA A 731 70.80 -11.51 -14.15
C ALA A 731 70.45 -10.23 -14.94
N ILE A 732 69.36 -9.56 -14.59
CA ILE A 732 68.98 -8.27 -15.18
C ILE A 732 69.88 -7.12 -14.68
N LEU A 733 70.34 -7.16 -13.43
CA LEU A 733 71.35 -6.22 -12.92
C LEU A 733 72.68 -6.34 -13.67
N ASP A 734 73.13 -7.58 -13.92
CA ASP A 734 74.42 -7.86 -14.56
C ASP A 734 74.40 -7.59 -16.08
N LYS A 735 73.21 -7.52 -16.69
CA LYS A 735 73.04 -7.23 -18.11
C LYS A 735 73.39 -5.77 -18.44
N SER A 736 74.53 -5.55 -19.13
CA SER A 736 75.08 -4.22 -19.42
C SER A 736 74.19 -3.32 -20.30
N ASP A 737 73.31 -3.91 -21.09
CA ASP A 737 72.39 -3.23 -22.02
C ASP A 737 70.92 -3.37 -21.60
N ALA A 738 70.66 -3.74 -20.34
CA ALA A 738 69.30 -3.83 -19.81
C ALA A 738 68.55 -2.50 -19.98
N THR A 739 67.32 -2.55 -20.44
CA THR A 739 66.43 -1.39 -20.56
C THR A 739 65.78 -1.06 -19.20
N GLN A 740 65.36 0.20 -18.99
CA GLN A 740 64.66 0.57 -17.75
C GLN A 740 63.37 -0.25 -17.53
N LYS A 741 62.72 -0.69 -18.61
CA LYS A 741 61.56 -1.56 -18.52
C LYS A 741 61.93 -2.94 -17.97
N GLU A 742 63.00 -3.56 -18.48
CA GLU A 742 63.49 -4.84 -17.96
C GLU A 742 63.89 -4.75 -16.49
N VAL A 743 64.52 -3.64 -16.08
CA VAL A 743 64.88 -3.39 -14.67
C VAL A 743 63.64 -3.23 -13.79
N ASN A 744 62.63 -2.47 -14.24
CA ASN A 744 61.37 -2.28 -13.49
C ASN A 744 60.55 -3.58 -13.40
N ASP A 745 60.48 -4.35 -14.49
CA ASP A 745 59.78 -5.63 -14.53
C ASP A 745 60.45 -6.64 -13.58
N ALA A 746 61.79 -6.71 -13.59
CA ALA A 746 62.56 -7.54 -12.66
C ALA A 746 62.37 -7.12 -11.20
N LEU A 747 62.32 -5.81 -10.91
CA LEU A 747 62.05 -5.29 -9.56
C LEU A 747 60.64 -5.67 -9.10
N SER A 748 59.63 -5.52 -9.96
CA SER A 748 58.25 -5.89 -9.66
C SER A 748 58.11 -7.40 -9.42
N ALA A 749 58.76 -8.23 -10.25
CA ALA A 749 58.76 -9.68 -10.10
C ALA A 749 59.44 -10.12 -8.79
N LEU A 750 60.60 -9.53 -8.47
CA LEU A 750 61.31 -9.83 -7.22
C LEU A 750 60.54 -9.39 -5.98
N ASN A 751 59.90 -8.21 -6.00
CA ASN A 751 59.06 -7.75 -4.90
C ASN A 751 57.85 -8.67 -4.70
N THR A 752 57.19 -9.10 -5.78
CA THR A 752 56.07 -10.05 -5.73
C THR A 752 56.51 -11.40 -5.15
N ALA A 753 57.68 -11.90 -5.57
CA ALA A 753 58.27 -13.12 -5.02
C ALA A 753 58.64 -12.96 -3.53
N THR A 754 59.10 -11.78 -3.13
CA THR A 754 59.42 -11.44 -1.72
C THR A 754 58.15 -11.43 -0.86
N GLU A 755 57.08 -10.77 -1.30
CA GLU A 755 55.79 -10.78 -0.60
C GLU A 755 55.24 -12.21 -0.48
N THR A 756 55.35 -13.00 -1.54
CA THR A 756 54.92 -14.41 -1.53
C THR A 756 55.75 -15.25 -0.55
N PHE A 757 57.07 -15.04 -0.52
CA PHE A 757 57.96 -15.73 0.39
C PHE A 757 57.69 -15.34 1.84
N GLU A 758 57.53 -14.05 2.14
CA GLU A 758 57.20 -13.53 3.49
C GLU A 758 55.83 -14.00 3.98
N ALA A 759 54.82 -14.03 3.11
CA ALA A 759 53.50 -14.56 3.42
C ALA A 759 53.50 -16.09 3.64
N GLY A 760 54.50 -16.79 3.09
CA GLY A 760 54.72 -18.23 3.29
C GLY A 760 55.36 -18.60 4.64
N LYS A 761 55.57 -17.62 5.52
CA LYS A 761 56.07 -17.83 6.89
C LYS A 761 54.98 -18.51 7.73
N VAL A 762 55.32 -19.64 8.34
CA VAL A 762 54.43 -20.40 9.22
C VAL A 762 54.08 -19.54 10.43
N VAL A 763 52.83 -19.11 10.54
CA VAL A 763 52.30 -18.32 11.66
C VAL A 763 51.91 -19.20 12.85
N ALA A 764 51.94 -18.62 14.05
CA ALA A 764 51.48 -19.27 15.27
C ALA A 764 50.04 -19.78 15.11
N VAL A 765 49.78 -21.03 15.50
CA VAL A 765 48.42 -21.57 15.53
C VAL A 765 47.76 -21.11 16.82
N ASP A 766 46.77 -20.22 16.71
CA ASP A 766 46.00 -19.73 17.84
C ASP A 766 44.99 -20.80 18.28
N LYS A 767 45.30 -21.43 19.41
CA LYS A 767 44.51 -22.48 20.06
C LYS A 767 43.62 -21.96 21.17
N THR A 768 43.69 -20.66 21.49
CA THR A 768 43.05 -20.08 22.68
C THR A 768 41.54 -20.34 22.70
N ALA A 769 40.86 -20.06 21.60
CA ALA A 769 39.42 -20.26 21.50
C ALA A 769 38.99 -21.73 21.59
N LEU A 770 39.78 -22.65 21.02
CA LEU A 770 39.54 -24.09 21.13
C LEU A 770 39.79 -24.58 22.57
N GLN A 771 40.81 -24.04 23.24
CA GLN A 771 41.13 -24.38 24.62
C GLN A 771 40.06 -23.90 25.61
N ASP A 772 39.54 -22.69 25.41
CA ASP A 772 38.41 -22.17 26.18
C ASP A 772 37.15 -23.01 25.94
N ALA A 773 36.87 -23.38 24.68
CA ALA A 773 35.71 -24.20 24.31
C ALA A 773 35.79 -25.61 24.90
N VAL A 774 36.96 -26.28 24.83
CA VAL A 774 37.16 -27.61 25.44
C VAL A 774 37.02 -27.55 26.96
N THR A 775 37.52 -26.48 27.60
CA THR A 775 37.37 -26.28 29.04
C THR A 775 35.90 -26.14 29.43
N ALA A 776 35.15 -25.29 28.72
CA ALA A 776 33.72 -25.07 28.95
C ALA A 776 32.89 -26.34 28.69
N ALA A 777 33.15 -27.02 27.58
CA ALA A 777 32.47 -28.26 27.20
C ALA A 777 32.72 -29.39 28.21
N THR A 778 33.95 -29.51 28.71
CA THR A 778 34.30 -30.47 29.77
C THR A 778 33.57 -30.17 31.07
N ALA A 779 33.48 -28.89 31.47
CA ALA A 779 32.73 -28.49 32.65
C ALA A 779 31.23 -28.80 32.52
N LEU A 780 30.63 -28.51 31.35
CA LEU A 780 29.24 -28.80 31.05
C LEU A 780 28.97 -30.32 31.07
N HIS A 781 29.80 -31.11 30.39
CA HIS A 781 29.71 -32.57 30.42
C HIS A 781 29.80 -33.12 31.85
N ASN A 782 30.73 -32.62 32.68
CA ASN A 782 30.90 -33.09 34.04
C ASN A 782 29.73 -32.70 34.96
N GLY A 783 29.12 -31.52 34.73
CA GLY A 783 27.95 -31.04 35.47
C GLY A 783 26.62 -31.65 35.02
N ALA A 784 26.55 -32.26 33.83
CA ALA A 784 25.34 -32.86 33.30
C ALA A 784 25.01 -34.21 33.96
N THR A 785 23.74 -34.44 34.27
CA THR A 785 23.22 -35.75 34.73
C THR A 785 22.37 -36.35 33.61
N GLU A 786 22.57 -37.65 33.31
CA GLU A 786 21.76 -38.35 32.31
C GLU A 786 20.53 -39.01 32.94
N GLY A 787 19.41 -38.94 32.23
CA GLY A 787 18.18 -39.61 32.62
C GLY A 787 16.99 -39.09 31.82
N THR A 788 15.79 -39.24 32.39
CA THR A 788 14.53 -38.86 31.75
C THR A 788 13.80 -37.74 32.48
N ALA A 789 14.35 -37.26 33.60
CA ALA A 789 13.75 -36.19 34.38
C ALA A 789 14.12 -34.80 33.82
N GLU A 790 13.29 -33.82 34.15
CA GLU A 790 13.51 -32.42 33.77
C GLU A 790 14.88 -31.92 34.24
N GLY A 791 15.61 -31.27 33.35
CA GLY A 791 16.97 -30.78 33.60
C GLY A 791 18.07 -31.81 33.39
N GLU A 792 17.73 -33.09 33.19
CA GLU A 792 18.66 -34.15 32.79
C GLU A 792 18.83 -34.19 31.26
N TYR A 793 19.86 -34.89 30.82
CA TYR A 793 20.19 -35.09 29.41
C TYR A 793 19.87 -36.53 29.02
N ALA A 794 19.48 -36.76 27.77
CA ALA A 794 19.11 -38.10 27.32
C ALA A 794 20.22 -39.14 27.59
N VAL A 795 19.85 -40.35 28.01
CA VAL A 795 20.80 -41.44 28.30
C VAL A 795 21.68 -41.74 27.07
N GLY A 796 23.00 -41.68 27.23
CA GLY A 796 24.00 -41.85 26.16
C GLY A 796 24.45 -40.57 25.45
N SER A 797 23.81 -39.42 25.73
CA SER A 797 24.20 -38.12 25.17
C SER A 797 25.56 -37.63 25.68
N LYS A 798 25.90 -37.91 26.95
CA LYS A 798 27.20 -37.58 27.53
C LYS A 798 28.33 -38.34 26.87
N ALA A 799 28.12 -39.62 26.57
CA ALA A 799 29.12 -40.43 25.87
C ALA A 799 29.43 -39.85 24.49
N THR A 800 28.40 -39.49 23.73
CA THR A 800 28.55 -38.86 22.41
C THR A 800 29.24 -37.50 22.50
N TYR A 801 28.83 -36.66 23.46
CA TYR A 801 29.42 -35.34 23.65
C TYR A 801 30.88 -35.42 24.13
N LYS A 802 31.20 -36.40 24.97
CA LYS A 802 32.56 -36.66 25.42
C LYS A 802 33.49 -37.04 24.27
N THR A 803 33.03 -37.82 23.30
CA THR A 803 33.82 -38.13 22.10
C THR A 803 34.24 -36.86 21.36
N ALA A 804 33.31 -35.91 21.17
CA ALA A 804 33.63 -34.64 20.51
C ALA A 804 34.61 -33.78 21.32
N ILE A 805 34.50 -33.79 22.67
CA ILE A 805 35.45 -33.14 23.58
C ILE A 805 36.85 -33.76 23.44
N ASP A 806 36.93 -35.09 23.44
CA ASP A 806 38.20 -35.83 23.33
C ASP A 806 38.87 -35.59 21.96
N GLU A 807 38.09 -35.54 20.87
CA GLU A 807 38.59 -35.21 19.52
C GLU A 807 39.14 -33.78 19.45
N ALA A 808 38.43 -32.81 20.04
CA ALA A 808 38.88 -31.43 20.12
C ALA A 808 40.14 -31.26 20.99
N GLN A 809 40.23 -31.99 22.11
CA GLN A 809 41.41 -32.03 22.97
C GLN A 809 42.63 -32.64 22.25
N ALA A 810 42.42 -33.69 21.43
CA ALA A 810 43.50 -34.28 20.64
C ALA A 810 44.11 -33.28 19.63
N ILE A 811 43.30 -32.37 19.08
CA ILE A 811 43.79 -31.29 18.21
C ILE A 811 44.53 -30.20 19.01
N LEU A 812 44.11 -29.92 20.25
CA LEU A 812 44.86 -29.02 21.14
C LEU A 812 46.25 -29.59 21.48
N ASP A 813 46.33 -30.88 21.78
CA ASP A 813 47.57 -31.55 22.18
C ASP A 813 48.53 -31.81 21.01
N LYS A 814 48.02 -31.77 19.78
CA LYS A 814 48.82 -31.92 18.56
C LYS A 814 49.74 -30.71 18.34
N SER A 815 51.05 -30.89 18.53
CA SER A 815 52.06 -29.81 18.48
C SER A 815 52.21 -29.14 17.11
N ASP A 816 51.83 -29.82 16.03
CA ASP A 816 51.89 -29.37 14.64
C ASP A 816 50.48 -29.16 14.02
N ALA A 817 49.45 -29.00 14.86
CA ALA A 817 48.10 -28.71 14.38
C ALA A 817 48.07 -27.45 13.54
N THR A 818 47.39 -27.48 12.39
CA THR A 818 47.19 -26.30 11.54
C THR A 818 46.04 -25.43 12.07
N GLN A 819 46.01 -24.14 11.74
CA GLN A 819 44.90 -23.26 12.14
C GLN A 819 43.54 -23.75 11.59
N LYS A 820 43.55 -24.41 10.43
CA LYS A 820 42.35 -25.02 9.88
C LYS A 820 41.87 -26.19 10.73
N GLU A 821 42.76 -27.08 11.16
CA GLU A 821 42.40 -28.19 12.06
C GLU A 821 41.85 -27.68 13.40
N VAL A 822 42.43 -26.60 13.95
CA VAL A 822 41.94 -25.95 15.18
C VAL A 822 40.56 -25.33 14.98
N ASN A 823 40.32 -24.62 13.87
CA ASN A 823 39.02 -24.00 13.59
C ASN A 823 37.94 -25.05 13.30
N ASP A 824 38.28 -26.12 12.58
CA ASP A 824 37.37 -27.22 12.29
C ASP A 824 37.00 -27.95 13.58
N ALA A 825 37.97 -28.22 14.46
CA ALA A 825 37.73 -28.82 15.77
C ALA A 825 36.86 -27.93 16.67
N LEU A 826 37.08 -26.61 16.66
CA LEU A 826 36.24 -25.64 17.40
C LEU A 826 34.81 -25.66 16.89
N THR A 827 34.64 -25.69 15.57
CA THR A 827 33.32 -25.73 14.93
C THR A 827 32.59 -27.03 15.26
N ALA A 828 33.28 -28.16 15.18
CA ALA A 828 32.73 -29.47 15.52
C ALA A 828 32.33 -29.55 17.00
N LEU A 829 33.19 -29.08 17.92
CA LEU A 829 32.91 -29.05 19.34
C LEU A 829 31.74 -28.13 19.71
N ASN A 830 31.66 -26.95 19.11
CA ASN A 830 30.54 -26.03 19.32
C ASN A 830 29.22 -26.65 18.81
N THR A 831 29.24 -27.28 17.65
CA THR A 831 28.06 -27.99 17.10
C THR A 831 27.62 -29.14 18.01
N ALA A 832 28.58 -29.92 18.53
CA ALA A 832 28.31 -30.97 19.49
C ALA A 832 27.77 -30.41 20.82
N THR A 833 28.26 -29.26 21.27
CA THR A 833 27.79 -28.54 22.47
C THR A 833 26.34 -28.09 22.29
N GLU A 834 26.01 -27.45 21.18
CA GLU A 834 24.62 -27.04 20.87
C GLU A 834 23.69 -28.26 20.82
N THR A 835 24.13 -29.36 20.21
CA THR A 835 23.36 -30.62 20.15
C THR A 835 23.14 -31.21 21.54
N PHE A 836 24.18 -31.20 22.37
CA PHE A 836 24.12 -31.70 23.75
C PHE A 836 23.19 -30.82 24.61
N GLU A 837 23.32 -29.50 24.56
CA GLU A 837 22.45 -28.55 25.26
C GLU A 837 20.99 -28.62 24.82
N ALA A 838 20.73 -28.77 23.52
CA ALA A 838 19.39 -28.97 22.99
C ALA A 838 18.77 -30.32 23.41
N GLY A 839 19.61 -31.32 23.74
CA GLY A 839 19.19 -32.62 24.27
C GLY A 839 18.78 -32.61 25.75
N LYS A 840 18.80 -31.43 26.40
CA LYS A 840 18.32 -31.26 27.78
C LYS A 840 16.80 -31.39 27.83
N VAL A 841 16.32 -32.27 28.70
CA VAL A 841 14.88 -32.46 28.93
C VAL A 841 14.30 -31.18 29.55
N VAL A 842 13.54 -30.43 28.75
CA VAL A 842 12.88 -29.18 29.18
C VAL A 842 11.51 -29.45 29.79
N ALA A 843 11.17 -28.67 30.81
CA ALA A 843 9.85 -28.64 31.41
C ALA A 843 8.80 -28.28 30.35
N VAL A 844 7.72 -29.05 30.28
CA VAL A 844 6.58 -28.75 29.43
C VAL A 844 5.53 -28.00 30.25
N ASP A 845 5.00 -26.90 29.71
CA ASP A 845 3.98 -26.10 30.40
C ASP A 845 2.62 -26.81 30.30
N LYS A 846 2.19 -27.39 31.43
CA LYS A 846 0.93 -28.13 31.56
C LYS A 846 -0.24 -27.25 32.01
N THR A 847 -0.02 -25.97 32.27
CA THR A 847 -0.99 -25.09 32.94
C THR A 847 -2.29 -24.98 32.13
N ALA A 848 -2.19 -24.75 30.82
CA ALA A 848 -3.37 -24.60 29.96
C ALA A 848 -4.20 -25.89 29.85
N LEU A 849 -3.54 -27.05 29.79
CA LEU A 849 -4.22 -28.36 29.79
C LEU A 849 -4.87 -28.63 31.15
N GLN A 850 -4.20 -28.30 32.26
CA GLN A 850 -4.74 -28.43 33.61
C GLN A 850 -5.98 -27.55 33.84
N ASP A 851 -5.95 -26.30 33.39
CA ASP A 851 -7.09 -25.39 33.46
C ASP A 851 -8.26 -25.90 32.60
N ALA A 852 -7.98 -26.40 31.40
CA ALA A 852 -8.98 -26.96 30.50
C ALA A 852 -9.63 -28.23 31.07
N VAL A 853 -8.84 -29.16 31.63
CA VAL A 853 -9.36 -30.37 32.30
C VAL A 853 -10.22 -30.00 33.51
N THR A 854 -9.81 -29.01 34.30
CA THR A 854 -10.58 -28.52 35.44
C THR A 854 -11.93 -27.96 35.00
N ALA A 855 -11.95 -27.09 33.98
CA ALA A 855 -13.16 -26.49 33.44
C ALA A 855 -14.09 -27.54 32.79
N ALA A 856 -13.53 -28.47 32.03
CA ALA A 856 -14.27 -29.55 31.39
C ALA A 856 -14.91 -30.50 32.42
N THR A 857 -14.19 -30.84 33.48
CA THR A 857 -14.70 -31.64 34.60
C THR A 857 -15.85 -30.94 35.32
N ALA A 858 -15.73 -29.63 35.58
CA ALA A 858 -16.80 -28.84 36.18
C ALA A 858 -18.05 -28.80 35.30
N LEU A 859 -17.88 -28.62 33.98
CA LEU A 859 -18.99 -28.64 33.01
C LEU A 859 -19.66 -30.01 32.94
N HIS A 860 -18.88 -31.09 32.85
CA HIS A 860 -19.40 -32.46 32.89
C HIS A 860 -20.19 -32.72 34.18
N ASN A 861 -19.66 -32.32 35.34
CA ASN A 861 -20.32 -32.55 36.63
C ASN A 861 -21.62 -31.75 36.77
N GLY A 862 -21.66 -30.52 36.25
CA GLY A 862 -22.85 -29.66 36.24
C GLY A 862 -23.89 -30.01 35.17
N ALA A 863 -23.54 -30.82 34.16
CA ALA A 863 -24.44 -31.21 33.09
C ALA A 863 -25.44 -32.30 33.53
N THR A 864 -26.70 -32.14 33.14
CA THR A 864 -27.76 -33.14 33.31
C THR A 864 -28.10 -33.75 31.96
N GLU A 865 -28.15 -35.08 31.85
CA GLU A 865 -28.58 -35.75 30.62
C GLU A 865 -30.09 -35.93 30.55
N GLY A 866 -30.65 -35.91 29.34
CA GLY A 866 -32.05 -36.21 29.10
C GLY A 866 -32.56 -35.60 27.80
N THR A 867 -33.86 -35.71 27.59
CA THR A 867 -34.57 -35.21 26.40
C THR A 867 -35.20 -33.84 26.59
N ALA A 868 -35.09 -33.26 27.79
CA ALA A 868 -35.64 -31.94 28.12
C ALA A 868 -34.72 -30.81 27.62
N GLU A 869 -35.32 -29.67 27.32
CA GLU A 869 -34.58 -28.46 26.91
C GLU A 869 -33.50 -28.09 27.93
N GLY A 870 -32.30 -27.86 27.43
CA GLY A 870 -31.16 -27.51 28.26
C GLY A 870 -30.43 -28.70 28.91
N ASN A 871 -30.96 -29.92 28.80
CA ASN A 871 -30.20 -31.13 29.09
C ASN A 871 -29.29 -31.50 27.92
N TYR A 872 -28.33 -32.36 28.19
CA TYR A 872 -27.44 -32.93 27.18
C TYR A 872 -27.95 -34.29 26.74
N ALA A 873 -27.71 -34.68 25.49
CA ALA A 873 -28.18 -35.97 24.98
C ALA A 873 -27.73 -37.15 25.86
N VAL A 874 -28.57 -38.18 26.02
CA VAL A 874 -28.25 -39.36 26.83
C VAL A 874 -26.99 -40.05 26.27
N GLY A 875 -26.00 -40.30 27.13
CA GLY A 875 -24.70 -40.87 26.78
C GLY A 875 -23.62 -39.85 26.38
N SER A 876 -23.95 -38.57 26.19
CA SER A 876 -22.98 -37.52 25.85
C SER A 876 -21.97 -37.24 26.96
N LYS A 877 -22.37 -37.38 28.23
CA LYS A 877 -21.48 -37.25 29.39
C LYS A 877 -20.45 -38.35 29.43
N ALA A 878 -20.83 -39.58 29.10
CA ALA A 878 -19.89 -40.70 29.06
C ALA A 878 -18.81 -40.46 28.00
N THR A 879 -19.19 -40.07 26.79
CA THR A 879 -18.26 -39.72 25.71
C THR A 879 -17.36 -38.53 26.07
N TYR A 880 -17.94 -37.48 26.66
CA TYR A 880 -17.16 -36.31 27.06
C TYR A 880 -16.21 -36.63 28.21
N LYS A 881 -16.62 -37.49 29.14
CA LYS A 881 -15.76 -37.95 30.23
C LYS A 881 -14.57 -38.77 29.74
N THR A 882 -14.72 -39.60 28.70
CA THR A 882 -13.58 -40.28 28.08
C THR A 882 -12.52 -39.29 27.61
N ALA A 883 -12.91 -38.21 26.93
CA ALA A 883 -11.96 -37.18 26.48
C ALA A 883 -11.29 -36.42 27.66
N ILE A 884 -12.04 -36.18 28.75
CA ILE A 884 -11.50 -35.61 29.99
C ILE A 884 -10.46 -36.55 30.61
N ASP A 885 -10.77 -37.85 30.69
CA ASP A 885 -9.88 -38.86 31.28
C ASP A 885 -8.61 -39.05 30.43
N GLU A 886 -8.71 -39.01 29.10
CA GLU A 886 -7.55 -39.05 28.18
C GLU A 886 -6.64 -37.83 28.36
N ALA A 887 -7.22 -36.63 28.44
CA ALA A 887 -6.47 -35.40 28.69
C ALA A 887 -5.80 -35.39 30.08
N GLN A 888 -6.50 -35.91 31.10
CA GLN A 888 -5.94 -36.08 32.45
C GLN A 888 -4.79 -37.10 32.47
N ALA A 889 -4.87 -38.19 31.70
CA ALA A 889 -3.79 -39.16 31.59
C ALA A 889 -2.50 -38.56 30.97
N ILE A 890 -2.63 -37.64 30.01
CA ILE A 890 -1.49 -36.88 29.46
C ILE A 890 -0.94 -35.89 30.49
N LEU A 891 -1.82 -35.27 31.30
CA LEU A 891 -1.41 -34.39 32.39
C LEU A 891 -0.58 -35.13 33.45
N ASP A 892 -0.99 -36.35 33.80
CA ASP A 892 -0.34 -37.20 34.80
C ASP A 892 0.92 -37.94 34.27
N LYS A 893 1.12 -37.96 32.95
CA LYS A 893 2.29 -38.59 32.32
C LYS A 893 3.58 -37.84 32.66
N THR A 894 4.47 -38.50 33.39
CA THR A 894 5.84 -38.03 33.65
C THR A 894 6.64 -38.06 32.35
N GLY A 895 7.12 -36.90 31.89
CA GLY A 895 7.82 -36.76 30.60
C GLY A 895 6.93 -36.63 29.36
N ALA A 896 5.66 -36.20 29.50
CA ALA A 896 4.85 -35.81 28.36
C ALA A 896 5.57 -34.75 27.51
N THR A 897 5.49 -34.86 26.18
CA THR A 897 6.05 -33.85 25.26
C THR A 897 5.10 -32.67 25.09
N GLN A 898 5.61 -31.50 24.70
CA GLN A 898 4.76 -30.33 24.45
C GLN A 898 3.70 -30.60 23.37
N LYS A 899 4.07 -31.40 22.35
CA LYS A 899 3.12 -31.81 21.31
C LYS A 899 1.99 -32.67 21.86
N GLU A 900 2.28 -33.63 22.75
CA GLU A 900 1.25 -34.44 23.40
C GLU A 900 0.31 -33.57 24.26
N ILE A 901 0.82 -32.53 24.91
CA ILE A 901 0.02 -31.58 25.69
C ILE A 901 -0.86 -30.72 24.79
N ASP A 902 -0.32 -30.18 23.70
CA ASP A 902 -1.06 -29.35 22.75
C ASP A 902 -2.14 -30.16 22.02
N ASP A 903 -1.81 -31.39 21.60
CA ASP A 903 -2.75 -32.32 20.98
C ASP A 903 -3.89 -32.68 21.95
N ALA A 904 -3.57 -32.98 23.22
CA ALA A 904 -4.54 -33.28 24.26
C ALA A 904 -5.45 -32.08 24.58
N LEU A 905 -4.89 -30.86 24.64
CA LEU A 905 -5.65 -29.63 24.84
C LEU A 905 -6.61 -29.38 23.68
N SER A 906 -6.14 -29.55 22.44
CA SER A 906 -6.96 -29.41 21.23
C SER A 906 -8.10 -30.44 21.17
N ALA A 907 -7.79 -31.70 21.48
CA ALA A 907 -8.78 -32.77 21.53
C ALA A 907 -9.85 -32.52 22.61
N LEU A 908 -9.43 -32.12 23.82
CA LEU A 908 -10.35 -31.80 24.92
C LEU A 908 -11.24 -30.59 24.61
N ASN A 909 -10.69 -29.55 23.99
CA ASN A 909 -11.47 -28.38 23.56
C ASN A 909 -12.50 -28.77 22.49
N THR A 910 -12.10 -29.58 21.50
CA THR A 910 -13.02 -30.08 20.46
C THR A 910 -14.16 -30.92 21.06
N ALA A 911 -13.83 -31.80 22.01
CA ALA A 911 -14.82 -32.59 22.74
C ALA A 911 -15.75 -31.70 23.59
N THR A 912 -15.20 -30.64 24.20
CA THR A 912 -15.95 -29.65 24.98
C THR A 912 -16.96 -28.90 24.11
N ASP A 913 -16.56 -28.46 22.92
CA ASP A 913 -17.45 -27.76 22.00
C ASP A 913 -18.53 -28.68 21.45
N THR A 914 -18.18 -29.93 21.14
CA THR A 914 -19.13 -30.96 20.73
C THR A 914 -20.15 -31.25 21.83
N PHE A 915 -19.69 -31.38 23.09
CA PHE A 915 -20.54 -31.59 24.24
C PHE A 915 -21.49 -30.39 24.46
N LYS A 916 -20.99 -29.15 24.38
CA LYS A 916 -21.80 -27.93 24.47
C LYS A 916 -22.86 -27.83 23.36
N ALA A 917 -22.51 -28.21 22.14
CA ALA A 917 -23.42 -28.22 21.00
C ALA A 917 -24.50 -29.31 21.10
N GLY A 918 -24.23 -30.41 21.80
CA GLY A 918 -25.17 -31.51 22.05
C GLY A 918 -26.27 -31.21 23.09
N LYS A 919 -26.43 -29.94 23.49
CA LYS A 919 -27.49 -29.48 24.39
C LYS A 919 -28.83 -29.45 23.63
N VAL A 920 -29.86 -30.10 24.18
CA VAL A 920 -31.19 -30.21 23.56
C VAL A 920 -31.84 -28.83 23.50
N VAL A 921 -32.27 -28.42 22.31
CA VAL A 921 -33.03 -27.20 22.02
C VAL A 921 -34.39 -27.60 21.44
N LEU A 922 -35.48 -26.98 21.90
CA LEU A 922 -36.83 -27.28 21.42
C LEU A 922 -37.28 -26.30 20.33
N ASN A 923 -38.07 -26.80 19.37
CA ASN A 923 -38.74 -26.00 18.36
C ASN A 923 -40.21 -25.78 18.76
N LYS A 924 -40.49 -24.63 19.38
CA LYS A 924 -41.85 -24.23 19.82
C LYS A 924 -42.61 -23.38 18.80
N THR A 925 -41.95 -22.91 17.74
CA THR A 925 -42.48 -21.89 16.82
C THR A 925 -43.76 -22.33 16.13
N ALA A 926 -43.80 -23.55 15.58
CA ALA A 926 -44.97 -24.03 14.84
C ALA A 926 -46.23 -24.19 15.73
N LEU A 927 -46.05 -24.63 16.97
CA LEU A 927 -47.14 -24.72 17.96
C LEU A 927 -47.61 -23.32 18.36
N GLN A 928 -46.69 -22.36 18.54
CA GLN A 928 -47.02 -20.98 18.88
C GLN A 928 -47.80 -20.25 17.78
N ASP A 929 -47.42 -20.47 16.52
CA ASP A 929 -48.15 -19.94 15.37
C ASP A 929 -49.55 -20.56 15.26
N ALA A 930 -49.66 -21.88 15.47
CA ALA A 930 -50.95 -22.59 15.44
C ALA A 930 -51.90 -22.13 16.56
N VAL A 931 -51.40 -21.96 17.80
CA VAL A 931 -52.18 -21.42 18.92
C VAL A 931 -52.67 -20.00 18.64
N THR A 932 -51.81 -19.16 18.06
CA THR A 932 -52.18 -17.79 17.69
C THR A 932 -53.30 -17.76 16.64
N ALA A 933 -53.18 -18.59 15.60
CA ALA A 933 -54.19 -18.71 14.56
C ALA A 933 -55.52 -19.27 15.09
N ALA A 934 -55.45 -20.33 15.90
CA ALA A 934 -56.62 -20.96 16.51
C ALA A 934 -57.37 -20.02 17.47
N THR A 935 -56.63 -19.26 18.28
CA THR A 935 -57.19 -18.23 19.18
C THR A 935 -57.94 -17.16 18.40
N SER A 936 -57.38 -16.72 17.27
CA SER A 936 -58.01 -15.72 16.40
C SER A 936 -59.28 -16.26 15.74
N LEU A 937 -59.25 -17.51 15.26
CA LEU A 937 -60.42 -18.18 14.68
C LEU A 937 -61.54 -18.35 15.71
N HIS A 938 -61.21 -18.80 16.92
CA HIS A 938 -62.14 -18.91 18.03
C HIS A 938 -62.76 -17.55 18.38
N ALA A 939 -61.96 -16.47 18.46
CA ALA A 939 -62.45 -15.13 18.76
C ALA A 939 -63.46 -14.63 17.70
N GLY A 940 -63.19 -14.87 16.41
CA GLY A 940 -64.05 -14.44 15.30
C GLY A 940 -65.27 -15.32 15.03
N ALA A 941 -65.37 -16.51 15.61
CA ALA A 941 -66.48 -17.43 15.37
C ALA A 941 -67.75 -17.07 16.16
N THR A 942 -68.92 -17.25 15.54
CA THR A 942 -70.24 -17.08 16.19
C THR A 942 -70.97 -18.42 16.21
N GLU A 943 -71.54 -18.82 17.35
CA GLU A 943 -72.33 -20.05 17.46
C GLU A 943 -73.80 -19.83 17.14
N GLY A 944 -74.45 -20.84 16.59
CA GLY A 944 -75.89 -20.83 16.36
C GLY A 944 -76.34 -21.79 15.26
N THR A 945 -77.63 -21.75 14.93
CA THR A 945 -78.27 -22.61 13.93
C THR A 945 -78.37 -21.96 12.54
N ALA A 946 -77.93 -20.71 12.40
CA ALA A 946 -77.92 -19.99 11.14
C ALA A 946 -76.74 -20.43 10.26
N GLU A 947 -76.94 -20.34 8.94
CA GLU A 947 -75.88 -20.64 7.97
C GLU A 947 -74.62 -19.83 8.24
N GLY A 948 -73.48 -20.52 8.26
CA GLY A 948 -72.19 -19.90 8.50
C GLY A 948 -71.81 -19.70 9.98
N ASN A 949 -72.74 -19.94 10.91
CA ASN A 949 -72.40 -20.08 12.33
C ASN A 949 -71.82 -21.47 12.62
N TYR A 950 -71.17 -21.60 13.77
CA TYR A 950 -70.64 -22.85 14.27
C TYR A 950 -71.63 -23.52 15.21
N ALA A 951 -71.63 -24.86 15.28
CA ALA A 951 -72.53 -25.60 16.16
C ALA A 951 -72.44 -25.12 17.62
N VAL A 952 -73.58 -25.05 18.31
CA VAL A 952 -73.65 -24.60 19.71
C VAL A 952 -72.80 -25.51 20.59
N GLY A 953 -71.90 -24.93 21.39
CA GLY A 953 -70.93 -25.64 22.24
C GLY A 953 -69.59 -25.98 21.57
N SER A 954 -69.45 -25.79 20.25
CA SER A 954 -68.20 -26.08 19.52
C SER A 954 -67.04 -25.14 19.91
N LYS A 955 -67.32 -23.89 20.25
CA LYS A 955 -66.32 -22.91 20.71
C LYS A 955 -65.72 -23.31 22.05
N ALA A 956 -66.54 -23.82 22.97
CA ALA A 956 -66.07 -24.29 24.27
C ALA A 956 -65.08 -25.45 24.11
N THR A 957 -65.44 -26.45 23.30
CA THR A 957 -64.56 -27.59 22.99
C THR A 957 -63.27 -27.15 22.29
N TYR A 958 -63.37 -26.22 21.33
CA TYR A 958 -62.20 -25.71 20.61
C TYR A 958 -61.28 -24.87 21.51
N LYS A 959 -61.86 -24.08 22.42
CA LYS A 959 -61.13 -23.32 23.45
C LYS A 959 -60.32 -24.24 24.36
N THR A 960 -60.87 -25.38 24.79
CA THR A 960 -60.13 -26.36 25.60
C THR A 960 -58.86 -26.84 24.89
N ALA A 961 -58.95 -27.19 23.61
CA ALA A 961 -57.78 -27.63 22.84
C ALA A 961 -56.73 -26.51 22.66
N ILE A 962 -57.17 -25.26 22.51
CA ILE A 962 -56.28 -24.08 22.48
C ILE A 962 -55.56 -23.91 23.83
N ASP A 963 -56.29 -24.02 24.94
CA ASP A 963 -55.74 -23.84 26.28
C ASP A 963 -54.74 -24.98 26.63
N GLU A 964 -55.02 -26.23 26.21
CA GLU A 964 -54.10 -27.37 26.36
C GLU A 964 -52.81 -27.18 25.57
N ALA A 965 -52.92 -26.72 24.31
CA ALA A 965 -51.75 -26.42 23.48
C ALA A 965 -50.91 -25.25 24.06
N GLN A 966 -51.57 -24.21 24.59
CA GLN A 966 -50.91 -23.10 25.27
C GLN A 966 -50.21 -23.56 26.56
N ALA A 967 -50.81 -24.47 27.32
CA ALA A 967 -50.19 -25.04 28.52
C ALA A 967 -48.89 -25.80 28.20
N ILE A 968 -48.80 -26.47 27.05
CA ILE A 968 -47.57 -27.12 26.59
C ILE A 968 -46.49 -26.10 26.18
N LEU A 969 -46.87 -24.97 25.57
CA LEU A 969 -45.93 -23.88 25.28
C LEU A 969 -45.31 -23.31 26.57
N ASP A 970 -46.14 -23.11 27.59
CA ASP A 970 -45.76 -22.52 28.88
C ASP A 970 -45.07 -23.51 29.84
N LYS A 971 -45.15 -24.82 29.56
CA LYS A 971 -44.53 -25.87 30.36
C LYS A 971 -43.00 -25.75 30.35
N THR A 972 -42.43 -25.54 31.53
CA THR A 972 -40.97 -25.60 31.75
C THR A 972 -40.52 -27.07 31.68
N GLY A 973 -39.60 -27.39 30.78
CA GLY A 973 -39.12 -28.77 30.58
C GLY A 973 -40.01 -29.64 29.69
N ALA A 974 -40.83 -29.05 28.81
CA ALA A 974 -41.49 -29.79 27.74
C ALA A 974 -40.47 -30.58 26.88
N THR A 975 -40.91 -31.66 26.26
CA THR A 975 -40.12 -32.41 25.27
C THR A 975 -40.57 -32.05 23.86
N GLN A 976 -39.71 -32.26 22.84
CA GLN A 976 -40.11 -31.98 21.46
C GLN A 976 -41.32 -32.82 21.03
N LYS A 977 -41.42 -34.05 21.52
CA LYS A 977 -42.57 -34.92 21.27
C LYS A 977 -43.87 -34.33 21.84
N GLU A 978 -43.83 -33.80 23.06
CA GLU A 978 -45.02 -33.15 23.66
C GLU A 978 -45.46 -31.91 22.85
N ILE A 979 -44.51 -31.16 22.28
CA ILE A 979 -44.80 -30.00 21.42
C ILE A 979 -45.43 -30.45 20.09
N ASP A 980 -44.87 -31.47 19.45
CA ASP A 980 -45.38 -32.00 18.17
C ASP A 980 -46.76 -32.65 18.34
N ASP A 981 -46.97 -33.41 19.42
CA ASP A 981 -48.26 -34.02 19.77
C ASP A 981 -49.32 -32.92 20.01
N ALA A 982 -48.98 -31.86 20.75
CA ALA A 982 -49.88 -30.73 21.01
C ALA A 982 -50.24 -29.97 19.72
N LEU A 983 -49.29 -29.79 18.81
CA LEU A 983 -49.53 -29.18 17.50
C LEU A 983 -50.50 -30.03 16.66
N SER A 984 -50.29 -31.34 16.63
CA SER A 984 -51.16 -32.27 15.92
C SER A 984 -52.59 -32.27 16.48
N ALA A 985 -52.72 -32.28 17.82
CA ALA A 985 -54.00 -32.22 18.50
C ALA A 985 -54.75 -30.91 18.22
N LEU A 986 -54.07 -29.76 18.30
CA LEU A 986 -54.67 -28.45 18.02
C LEU A 986 -55.10 -28.30 16.56
N ASN A 987 -54.31 -28.82 15.61
CA ASN A 987 -54.69 -28.82 14.19
C ASN A 987 -55.93 -29.68 13.96
N THR A 988 -55.99 -30.86 14.55
CA THR A 988 -57.17 -31.76 14.46
C THR A 988 -58.42 -31.09 15.04
N ALA A 989 -58.29 -30.43 16.19
CA ALA A 989 -59.39 -29.68 16.80
C ALA A 989 -59.83 -28.49 15.93
N THR A 990 -58.87 -27.81 15.28
CA THR A 990 -59.13 -26.71 14.34
C THR A 990 -59.92 -27.18 13.13
N ASP A 991 -59.55 -28.31 12.53
CA ASP A 991 -60.25 -28.87 11.37
C ASP A 991 -61.66 -29.34 11.75
N THR A 992 -61.81 -29.96 12.92
CA THR A 992 -63.12 -30.34 13.46
C THR A 992 -64.00 -29.12 13.70
N PHE A 993 -63.44 -28.06 14.28
CA PHE A 993 -64.16 -26.80 14.51
C PHE A 993 -64.61 -26.16 13.20
N LYS A 994 -63.73 -26.11 12.18
CA LYS A 994 -64.06 -25.61 10.84
C LYS A 994 -65.16 -26.42 10.15
N ALA A 995 -65.12 -27.75 10.27
CA ALA A 995 -66.12 -28.65 9.70
C ALA A 995 -67.49 -28.53 10.37
N GLY A 996 -67.55 -28.11 11.64
CA GLY A 996 -68.79 -27.88 12.41
C GLY A 996 -69.59 -26.62 12.03
N LYS A 997 -69.27 -25.99 10.90
CA LYS A 997 -69.98 -24.81 10.37
C LYS A 997 -71.31 -25.23 9.74
N VAL A 998 -72.41 -24.60 10.15
CA VAL A 998 -73.76 -24.92 9.70
C VAL A 998 -73.94 -24.56 8.22
N VAL A 999 -74.44 -25.53 7.44
CA VAL A 999 -74.80 -25.39 6.02
C VAL A 999 -76.28 -25.72 5.87
N LEU A 1000 -77.03 -24.94 5.08
CA LEU A 1000 -78.47 -25.14 4.85
C LEU A 1000 -78.74 -25.86 3.53
N ASN A 1001 -79.79 -26.68 3.49
CA ASN A 1001 -80.31 -27.31 2.30
C ASN A 1001 -81.57 -26.57 1.82
N LYS A 1002 -81.40 -25.67 0.85
CA LYS A 1002 -82.48 -24.88 0.23
C LYS A 1002 -83.07 -25.52 -1.04
N THR A 1003 -82.43 -26.57 -1.57
CA THR A 1003 -82.73 -27.12 -2.89
C THR A 1003 -84.16 -27.61 -3.02
N ALA A 1004 -84.65 -28.39 -2.05
CA ALA A 1004 -86.00 -28.95 -2.11
C ALA A 1004 -87.11 -27.88 -2.07
N LEU A 1005 -86.94 -26.82 -1.28
CA LEU A 1005 -87.84 -25.68 -1.26
C LEU A 1005 -87.80 -24.90 -2.59
N GLN A 1006 -86.62 -24.72 -3.15
CA GLN A 1006 -86.43 -24.02 -4.42
C GLN A 1006 -87.06 -24.77 -5.61
N ASP A 1007 -86.91 -26.10 -5.64
CA ASP A 1007 -87.57 -26.95 -6.64
C ASP A 1007 -89.09 -26.90 -6.49
N ALA A 1008 -89.60 -26.96 -5.25
CA ALA A 1008 -91.04 -26.89 -4.97
C ALA A 1008 -91.64 -25.53 -5.37
N VAL A 1009 -90.97 -24.40 -5.06
CA VAL A 1009 -91.41 -23.05 -5.48
C VAL A 1009 -91.44 -22.94 -7.01
N THR A 1010 -90.43 -23.47 -7.69
CA THR A 1010 -90.36 -23.46 -9.16
C THR A 1010 -91.52 -24.25 -9.77
N ALA A 1011 -91.79 -25.45 -9.27
CA ALA A 1011 -92.89 -26.30 -9.72
C ALA A 1011 -94.25 -25.65 -9.44
N ALA A 1012 -94.43 -25.09 -8.24
CA ALA A 1012 -95.67 -24.44 -7.82
C ALA A 1012 -95.99 -23.19 -8.66
N THR A 1013 -94.97 -22.37 -8.93
CA THR A 1013 -95.07 -21.18 -9.80
C THR A 1013 -95.51 -21.56 -11.20
N SER A 1014 -94.93 -22.64 -11.76
CA SER A 1014 -95.28 -23.14 -13.09
C SER A 1014 -96.73 -23.64 -13.15
N LEU A 1015 -97.17 -24.40 -12.12
CA LEU A 1015 -98.54 -24.88 -12.01
C LEU A 1015 -99.55 -23.72 -11.90
N HIS A 1016 -99.24 -22.71 -11.08
CA HIS A 1016 -100.06 -21.50 -10.96
C HIS A 1016 -100.16 -20.76 -12.30
N ALA A 1017 -99.05 -20.60 -13.03
CA ALA A 1017 -99.06 -19.91 -14.32
C ALA A 1017 -99.95 -20.62 -15.36
N GLY A 1018 -99.89 -21.95 -15.43
CA GLY A 1018 -100.65 -22.77 -16.38
C GLY A 1018 -102.11 -23.04 -16.02
N ALA A 1019 -102.57 -22.67 -14.82
CA ALA A 1019 -103.93 -22.93 -14.37
C ALA A 1019 -104.95 -21.88 -14.87
N THR A 1020 -106.14 -22.33 -15.26
CA THR A 1020 -107.27 -21.48 -15.65
C THR A 1020 -108.40 -21.64 -14.64
N GLU A 1021 -108.99 -20.54 -14.17
CA GLU A 1021 -110.14 -20.59 -13.25
C GLU A 1021 -111.48 -20.60 -14.01
N GLY A 1022 -112.49 -21.28 -13.44
CA GLY A 1022 -113.84 -21.29 -13.99
C GLY A 1022 -114.66 -22.50 -13.56
N THR A 1023 -115.88 -22.61 -14.08
CA THR A 1023 -116.85 -23.67 -13.73
C THR A 1023 -116.84 -24.86 -14.70
N ALA A 1024 -116.01 -24.82 -15.74
CA ALA A 1024 -115.87 -25.90 -16.72
C ALA A 1024 -115.01 -27.04 -16.15
N GLU A 1025 -115.27 -28.26 -16.60
CA GLU A 1025 -114.45 -29.42 -16.22
C GLU A 1025 -112.98 -29.18 -16.55
N GLY A 1026 -112.12 -29.43 -15.56
CA GLY A 1026 -110.68 -29.23 -15.69
C GLY A 1026 -110.16 -27.83 -15.35
N ASN A 1027 -111.03 -26.84 -15.12
CA ASN A 1027 -110.65 -25.55 -14.54
C ASN A 1027 -110.55 -25.63 -13.01
N TYR A 1028 -109.88 -24.64 -12.42
CA TYR A 1028 -109.76 -24.51 -10.96
C TYR A 1028 -110.83 -23.55 -10.41
N ALA A 1029 -111.24 -23.76 -9.16
CA ALA A 1029 -112.24 -22.91 -8.51
C ALA A 1029 -111.85 -21.42 -8.56
N VAL A 1030 -112.83 -20.54 -8.79
CA VAL A 1030 -112.61 -19.09 -8.87
C VAL A 1030 -112.04 -18.56 -7.55
N GLY A 1031 -110.92 -17.83 -7.62
CA GLY A 1031 -110.19 -17.30 -6.46
C GLY A 1031 -109.11 -18.22 -5.89
N SER A 1032 -109.02 -19.48 -6.33
CA SER A 1032 -108.01 -20.44 -5.84
C SER A 1032 -106.57 -20.08 -6.23
N LYS A 1033 -106.36 -19.41 -7.37
CA LYS A 1033 -105.03 -18.97 -7.83
C LYS A 1033 -104.43 -17.91 -6.93
N ALA A 1034 -105.24 -16.97 -6.43
CA ALA A 1034 -104.78 -15.90 -5.55
C ALA A 1034 -104.26 -16.45 -4.21
N THR A 1035 -105.01 -17.38 -3.61
CA THR A 1035 -104.59 -18.07 -2.38
C THR A 1035 -103.31 -18.88 -2.59
N TYR A 1036 -103.23 -19.62 -3.70
CA TYR A 1036 -102.06 -20.43 -4.02
C TYR A 1036 -100.81 -19.57 -4.30
N LYS A 1037 -100.98 -18.43 -4.97
CA LYS A 1037 -99.91 -17.45 -5.20
C LYS A 1037 -99.33 -16.91 -3.89
N THR A 1038 -100.17 -16.67 -2.88
CA THR A 1038 -99.72 -16.18 -1.57
C THR A 1038 -98.75 -17.17 -0.91
N ALA A 1039 -99.08 -18.47 -0.92
CA ALA A 1039 -98.21 -19.51 -0.39
C ALA A 1039 -96.88 -19.65 -1.16
N ILE A 1040 -96.90 -19.46 -2.49
CA ILE A 1040 -95.69 -19.42 -3.33
C ILE A 1040 -94.79 -18.25 -2.92
N ASP A 1041 -95.37 -17.05 -2.76
CA ASP A 1041 -94.62 -15.84 -2.40
C ASP A 1041 -94.02 -15.93 -0.99
N GLU A 1042 -94.73 -16.53 -0.02
CA GLU A 1042 -94.22 -16.80 1.33
C GLU A 1042 -93.04 -17.79 1.33
N ALA A 1043 -93.15 -18.87 0.56
CA ALA A 1043 -92.07 -19.84 0.39
C ALA A 1043 -90.84 -19.23 -0.29
N GLN A 1044 -91.03 -18.36 -1.29
CA GLN A 1044 -89.96 -17.62 -1.96
C GLN A 1044 -89.28 -16.63 -1.00
N ALA A 1045 -90.03 -15.96 -0.12
CA ALA A 1045 -89.46 -15.05 0.87
C ALA A 1045 -88.52 -15.77 1.87
N ILE A 1046 -88.79 -17.04 2.20
CA ILE A 1046 -87.90 -17.86 3.05
C ILE A 1046 -86.62 -18.26 2.31
N LEU A 1047 -86.68 -18.54 1.00
CA LEU A 1047 -85.48 -18.78 0.18
C LEU A 1047 -84.55 -17.57 0.17
N ASP A 1048 -85.13 -16.38 0.02
CA ASP A 1048 -84.40 -15.10 -0.09
C ASP A 1048 -83.96 -14.53 1.27
N LYS A 1049 -84.50 -15.04 2.38
CA LYS A 1049 -84.15 -14.60 3.73
C LYS A 1049 -82.69 -14.92 4.06
N THR A 1050 -81.90 -13.87 4.30
CA THR A 1050 -80.54 -13.97 4.83
C THR A 1050 -80.59 -14.42 6.30
N GLY A 1051 -79.96 -15.54 6.63
CA GLY A 1051 -80.00 -16.11 7.98
C GLY A 1051 -81.24 -16.96 8.29
N ALA A 1052 -81.94 -17.48 7.28
CA ALA A 1052 -82.93 -18.53 7.49
C ALA A 1052 -82.33 -19.74 8.23
N THR A 1053 -83.14 -20.47 8.97
CA THR A 1053 -82.76 -21.73 9.61
C THR A 1053 -83.26 -22.92 8.78
N GLN A 1054 -82.66 -24.10 8.93
CA GLN A 1054 -83.14 -25.30 8.22
C GLN A 1054 -84.60 -25.61 8.55
N LYS A 1055 -85.00 -25.36 9.80
CA LYS A 1055 -86.40 -25.53 10.22
C LYS A 1055 -87.34 -24.59 9.47
N GLU A 1056 -86.98 -23.31 9.29
CA GLU A 1056 -87.80 -22.37 8.51
C GLU A 1056 -87.93 -22.80 7.04
N ILE A 1057 -86.86 -23.37 6.46
CA ILE A 1057 -86.87 -23.89 5.09
C ILE A 1057 -87.79 -25.13 4.98
N ASP A 1058 -87.67 -26.07 5.91
CA ASP A 1058 -88.48 -27.30 5.93
C ASP A 1058 -89.96 -26.98 6.19
N ASP A 1059 -90.25 -26.07 7.13
CA ASP A 1059 -91.61 -25.61 7.43
C ASP A 1059 -92.24 -24.94 6.18
N ALA A 1060 -91.49 -24.08 5.48
CA ALA A 1060 -91.94 -23.43 4.25
C ALA A 1060 -92.20 -24.42 3.11
N LEU A 1061 -91.36 -25.45 2.97
CA LEU A 1061 -91.54 -26.52 1.99
C LEU A 1061 -92.82 -27.31 2.28
N SER A 1062 -93.04 -27.68 3.54
CA SER A 1062 -94.26 -28.38 3.96
C SER A 1062 -95.52 -27.55 3.71
N ALA A 1063 -95.47 -26.24 4.02
CA ALA A 1063 -96.59 -25.32 3.79
C ALA A 1063 -96.92 -25.19 2.29
N LEU A 1064 -95.90 -25.00 1.44
CA LEU A 1064 -96.09 -24.88 0.00
C LEU A 1064 -96.63 -26.16 -0.64
N ASN A 1065 -96.14 -27.33 -0.21
CA ASN A 1065 -96.66 -28.62 -0.69
C ASN A 1065 -98.14 -28.79 -0.32
N THR A 1066 -98.52 -28.45 0.92
CA THR A 1066 -99.92 -28.51 1.37
C THR A 1066 -100.82 -27.58 0.55
N ALA A 1067 -100.36 -26.35 0.27
CA ALA A 1067 -101.09 -25.41 -0.59
C ALA A 1067 -101.20 -25.93 -2.03
N THR A 1068 -100.15 -26.57 -2.55
CA THR A 1068 -100.13 -27.20 -3.88
C THR A 1068 -101.16 -28.31 -4.00
N ASP A 1069 -101.23 -29.20 -3.01
CA ASP A 1069 -102.19 -30.30 -3.01
C ASP A 1069 -103.63 -29.80 -2.91
N THR A 1070 -103.87 -28.78 -2.07
CA THR A 1070 -105.16 -28.10 -1.96
C THR A 1070 -105.57 -27.47 -3.29
N PHE A 1071 -104.63 -26.78 -3.96
CA PHE A 1071 -104.88 -26.17 -5.27
C PHE A 1071 -105.22 -27.21 -6.33
N LYS A 1072 -104.48 -28.33 -6.39
CA LYS A 1072 -104.76 -29.45 -7.30
C LYS A 1072 -106.12 -30.09 -7.05
N ALA A 1073 -106.52 -30.27 -5.79
CA ALA A 1073 -107.81 -30.86 -5.41
C ALA A 1073 -109.01 -29.96 -5.80
N GLY A 1074 -108.81 -28.65 -5.92
CA GLY A 1074 -109.85 -27.67 -6.31
C GLY A 1074 -110.23 -27.66 -7.79
N LYS A 1075 -109.82 -28.67 -8.57
CA LYS A 1075 -110.13 -28.83 -10.00
C LYS A 1075 -111.57 -29.34 -10.18
N VAL A 1076 -112.35 -28.67 -11.02
CA VAL A 1076 -113.77 -29.00 -11.26
C VAL A 1076 -113.89 -30.33 -12.00
N VAL A 1077 -114.71 -31.25 -11.48
CA VAL A 1077 -115.06 -32.56 -12.07
C VAL A 1077 -116.58 -32.63 -12.21
N LEU A 1078 -117.08 -33.10 -13.36
CA LEU A 1078 -118.51 -33.23 -13.64
C LEU A 1078 -119.01 -34.66 -13.44
N ASN A 1079 -120.20 -34.83 -12.88
CA ASN A 1079 -120.87 -36.11 -12.70
C ASN A 1079 -121.92 -36.32 -13.80
N LYS A 1080 -121.52 -37.04 -14.86
CA LYS A 1080 -122.40 -37.45 -15.97
C LYS A 1080 -123.12 -38.80 -15.74
N THR A 1081 -122.76 -39.52 -14.68
CA THR A 1081 -123.23 -40.90 -14.44
C THR A 1081 -124.74 -40.97 -14.30
N ALA A 1082 -125.35 -40.07 -13.53
CA ALA A 1082 -126.81 -40.06 -13.33
C ALA A 1082 -127.60 -39.83 -14.64
N LEU A 1083 -127.09 -38.98 -15.53
CA LEU A 1083 -127.69 -38.73 -16.85
C LEU A 1083 -127.52 -39.94 -17.76
N GLN A 1084 -126.34 -40.56 -17.74
CA GLN A 1084 -126.04 -41.75 -18.52
C GLN A 1084 -126.91 -42.95 -18.10
N ASP A 1085 -127.08 -43.15 -16.79
CA ASP A 1085 -127.95 -44.19 -16.24
C ASP A 1085 -129.42 -43.94 -16.60
N ALA A 1086 -129.89 -42.69 -16.46
CA ALA A 1086 -131.27 -42.32 -16.81
C ALA A 1086 -131.55 -42.51 -18.30
N VAL A 1087 -130.65 -42.09 -19.20
CA VAL A 1087 -130.76 -42.28 -20.65
C VAL A 1087 -130.79 -43.76 -21.01
N THR A 1088 -129.93 -44.56 -20.38
CA THR A 1088 -129.87 -46.01 -20.59
C THR A 1088 -131.19 -46.68 -20.18
N ALA A 1089 -131.69 -46.40 -18.98
CA ALA A 1089 -132.94 -46.95 -18.46
C ALA A 1089 -134.14 -46.54 -19.34
N ALA A 1090 -134.23 -45.26 -19.70
CA ALA A 1090 -135.29 -44.73 -20.53
C ALA A 1090 -135.31 -45.37 -21.93
N THR A 1091 -134.13 -45.57 -22.52
CA THR A 1091 -133.96 -46.25 -23.82
C THR A 1091 -134.42 -47.71 -23.77
N SER A 1092 -134.05 -48.45 -22.71
CA SER A 1092 -134.51 -49.83 -22.52
C SER A 1092 -136.03 -49.92 -22.35
N LEU A 1093 -136.62 -49.04 -21.54
CA LEU A 1093 -138.07 -48.99 -21.35
C LEU A 1093 -138.80 -48.68 -22.67
N HIS A 1094 -138.31 -47.68 -23.43
CA HIS A 1094 -138.84 -47.38 -24.75
C HIS A 1094 -138.73 -48.60 -25.69
N ALA A 1095 -137.61 -49.32 -25.72
CA ALA A 1095 -137.45 -50.48 -26.60
C ALA A 1095 -138.46 -51.61 -26.27
N GLY A 1096 -138.65 -51.93 -24.98
CA GLY A 1096 -139.53 -53.02 -24.52
C GLY A 1096 -141.03 -52.71 -24.53
N ALA A 1097 -141.43 -51.45 -24.66
CA ALA A 1097 -142.83 -51.05 -24.67
C ALA A 1097 -143.55 -51.47 -25.97
N THR A 1098 -144.75 -52.03 -25.87
CA THR A 1098 -145.62 -52.32 -27.02
C THR A 1098 -146.87 -51.45 -26.95
N GLU A 1099 -147.22 -50.78 -28.04
CA GLU A 1099 -148.41 -49.93 -28.09
C GLU A 1099 -149.66 -50.72 -28.48
N GLY A 1100 -150.83 -50.32 -27.95
CA GLY A 1100 -152.11 -50.94 -28.29
C GLY A 1100 -153.15 -50.80 -27.19
N THR A 1101 -154.37 -51.26 -27.44
CA THR A 1101 -155.50 -51.17 -26.48
C THR A 1101 -155.59 -52.37 -25.53
N ALA A 1102 -154.74 -53.38 -25.72
CA ALA A 1102 -154.68 -54.54 -24.84
C ALA A 1102 -154.11 -54.17 -23.46
N GLU A 1103 -154.61 -54.87 -22.43
CA GLU A 1103 -154.16 -54.71 -21.05
C GLU A 1103 -152.63 -54.87 -20.95
N GLY A 1104 -151.96 -53.88 -20.33
CA GLY A 1104 -150.50 -53.84 -20.22
C GLY A 1104 -149.74 -53.19 -21.39
N ASN A 1105 -150.41 -52.82 -22.49
CA ASN A 1105 -149.81 -52.03 -23.58
C ASN A 1105 -149.85 -50.51 -23.28
N TYR A 1106 -149.02 -49.75 -23.98
CA TYR A 1106 -148.95 -48.29 -23.87
C TYR A 1106 -149.84 -47.61 -24.93
N ALA A 1107 -150.32 -46.40 -24.63
CA ALA A 1107 -151.16 -45.63 -25.54
C ALA A 1107 -150.50 -45.42 -26.92
N VAL A 1108 -151.26 -45.62 -28.00
CA VAL A 1108 -150.75 -45.49 -29.39
C VAL A 1108 -150.22 -44.06 -29.62
N GLY A 1109 -148.96 -43.95 -30.04
CA GLY A 1109 -148.23 -42.70 -30.27
C GLY A 1109 -147.32 -42.22 -29.13
N SER A 1110 -147.40 -42.81 -27.94
CA SER A 1110 -146.62 -42.38 -26.76
C SER A 1110 -145.12 -42.67 -26.86
N LYS A 1111 -144.71 -43.70 -27.61
CA LYS A 1111 -143.28 -44.06 -27.79
C LYS A 1111 -142.51 -42.97 -28.52
N ALA A 1112 -143.11 -42.33 -29.52
CA ALA A 1112 -142.46 -41.30 -30.32
C ALA A 1112 -142.10 -40.06 -29.48
N THR A 1113 -143.02 -39.57 -28.64
CA THR A 1113 -142.77 -38.43 -27.75
C THR A 1113 -141.69 -38.76 -26.71
N TYR A 1114 -141.73 -39.96 -26.13
CA TYR A 1114 -140.74 -40.38 -25.15
C TYR A 1114 -139.34 -40.52 -25.76
N LYS A 1115 -139.25 -40.98 -27.02
CA LYS A 1115 -137.98 -41.04 -27.77
C LYS A 1115 -137.33 -39.66 -27.94
N THR A 1116 -138.10 -38.60 -28.19
CA THR A 1116 -137.55 -37.23 -28.30
C THR A 1116 -136.86 -36.79 -27.01
N ALA A 1117 -137.47 -37.03 -25.85
CA ALA A 1117 -136.87 -36.68 -24.56
C ALA A 1117 -135.57 -37.47 -24.28
N ILE A 1118 -135.51 -38.74 -24.70
CA ILE A 1118 -134.29 -39.56 -24.62
C ILE A 1118 -133.18 -38.96 -25.49
N ASP A 1119 -133.49 -38.55 -26.72
CA ASP A 1119 -132.50 -38.00 -27.65
C ASP A 1119 -131.95 -36.63 -27.18
N GLU A 1120 -132.80 -35.78 -26.57
CA GLU A 1120 -132.35 -34.50 -25.97
C GLU A 1120 -131.44 -34.70 -24.76
N ALA A 1121 -131.76 -35.65 -23.88
CA ALA A 1121 -130.92 -36.00 -22.73
C ALA A 1121 -129.57 -36.60 -23.18
N GLN A 1122 -129.56 -37.41 -24.24
CA GLN A 1122 -128.34 -37.95 -24.83
C GLN A 1122 -127.45 -36.83 -25.43
N ALA A 1123 -128.03 -35.79 -26.03
CA ALA A 1123 -127.26 -34.67 -26.57
C ALA A 1123 -126.51 -33.87 -25.48
N ILE A 1124 -127.09 -33.70 -24.29
CA ILE A 1124 -126.41 -33.07 -23.15
C ILE A 1124 -125.31 -33.98 -22.60
N LEU A 1125 -125.52 -35.30 -22.59
CA LEU A 1125 -124.51 -36.25 -22.17
C LEU A 1125 -123.26 -36.19 -23.07
N ASP A 1126 -123.46 -36.07 -24.38
CA ASP A 1126 -122.39 -36.02 -25.39
C ASP A 1126 -121.73 -34.62 -25.52
N LYS A 1127 -122.32 -33.57 -24.95
CA LYS A 1127 -121.77 -32.22 -24.96
C LYS A 1127 -120.49 -32.15 -24.11
N ALA A 1128 -119.36 -31.82 -24.75
CA ALA A 1128 -118.02 -31.81 -24.14
C ALA A 1128 -117.84 -30.72 -23.08
N ASP A 1129 -118.56 -29.61 -23.21
CA ASP A 1129 -118.54 -28.44 -22.31
C ASP A 1129 -119.84 -28.32 -21.49
N ALA A 1130 -120.57 -29.41 -21.31
CA ALA A 1130 -121.76 -29.41 -20.47
C ALA A 1130 -121.39 -28.95 -19.05
N THR A 1131 -122.23 -28.13 -18.43
CA THR A 1131 -122.09 -27.77 -17.02
C THR A 1131 -122.82 -28.79 -16.15
N GLN A 1132 -122.43 -28.92 -14.86
CA GLN A 1132 -123.15 -29.83 -13.95
C GLN A 1132 -124.65 -29.48 -13.88
N LYS A 1133 -124.98 -28.19 -13.97
CA LYS A 1133 -126.36 -27.73 -14.00
C LYS A 1133 -127.10 -28.22 -15.25
N GLU A 1134 -126.50 -28.14 -16.43
CA GLU A 1134 -127.09 -28.67 -17.67
C GLU A 1134 -127.30 -30.19 -17.58
N ILE A 1135 -126.35 -30.91 -16.97
CA ILE A 1135 -126.46 -32.36 -16.75
C ILE A 1135 -127.63 -32.69 -15.80
N ASP A 1136 -127.71 -32.02 -14.65
CA ASP A 1136 -128.76 -32.24 -13.65
C ASP A 1136 -130.16 -31.86 -14.18
N ASP A 1137 -130.25 -30.75 -14.93
CA ASP A 1137 -131.49 -30.32 -15.60
C ASP A 1137 -131.94 -31.38 -16.62
N ALA A 1138 -131.01 -31.97 -17.40
CA ALA A 1138 -131.31 -33.03 -18.36
C ALA A 1138 -131.77 -34.33 -17.70
N VAL A 1139 -131.17 -34.72 -16.57
CA VAL A 1139 -131.61 -35.88 -15.76
C VAL A 1139 -133.06 -35.67 -15.34
N THR A 1140 -133.36 -34.49 -14.81
CA THR A 1140 -134.69 -34.13 -14.30
C THR A 1140 -135.74 -34.16 -15.41
N ALA A 1141 -135.42 -33.58 -16.56
CA ALA A 1141 -136.30 -33.58 -17.74
C ALA A 1141 -136.60 -35.00 -18.22
N LEU A 1142 -135.57 -35.86 -18.35
CA LEU A 1142 -135.73 -37.22 -18.83
C LEU A 1142 -136.55 -38.10 -17.86
N ASN A 1143 -136.29 -37.99 -16.55
CA ASN A 1143 -137.05 -38.71 -15.54
C ASN A 1143 -138.55 -38.32 -15.55
N THR A 1144 -138.85 -37.05 -15.79
CA THR A 1144 -140.24 -36.56 -15.91
C THR A 1144 -140.94 -37.14 -17.13
N ALA A 1145 -140.25 -37.18 -18.28
CA ALA A 1145 -140.76 -37.83 -19.48
C ALA A 1145 -140.99 -39.34 -19.28
N THR A 1146 -140.07 -40.00 -18.55
CA THR A 1146 -140.17 -41.43 -18.18
C THR A 1146 -141.43 -41.72 -17.38
N ALA A 1147 -141.67 -40.96 -16.30
CA ALA A 1147 -142.86 -41.15 -15.46
C ALA A 1147 -144.16 -40.94 -16.24
N THR A 1148 -144.18 -39.95 -17.15
CA THR A 1148 -145.34 -39.68 -18.02
C THR A 1148 -145.60 -40.85 -18.98
N PHE A 1149 -144.55 -41.42 -19.55
CA PHE A 1149 -144.63 -42.58 -20.44
C PHE A 1149 -145.17 -43.82 -19.71
N GLU A 1150 -144.69 -44.08 -18.48
CA GLU A 1150 -145.16 -45.21 -17.67
C GLU A 1150 -146.62 -45.09 -17.24
N ALA A 1151 -147.08 -43.89 -16.88
CA ALA A 1151 -148.47 -43.64 -16.49
C ALA A 1151 -149.48 -43.90 -17.62
N GLY A 1152 -149.04 -43.87 -18.89
CA GLY A 1152 -149.87 -44.12 -20.08
C GLY A 1152 -150.21 -45.58 -20.35
N LYS A 1153 -149.89 -46.51 -19.44
CA LYS A 1153 -150.09 -47.96 -19.59
C LYS A 1153 -151.54 -48.38 -19.28
N VAL A 1154 -152.15 -49.20 -20.12
CA VAL A 1154 -153.55 -49.65 -19.96
C VAL A 1154 -153.69 -50.54 -18.70
N PRO A 1155 -154.50 -50.14 -17.69
CA PRO A 1155 -154.50 -50.75 -16.35
C PRO A 1155 -155.14 -52.14 -16.28
N THR A 1156 -154.66 -52.98 -15.36
CA THR A 1156 -155.09 -54.39 -15.22
C THR A 1156 -156.36 -54.59 -14.39
N THR A 1157 -157.11 -55.66 -14.67
CA THR A 1157 -158.50 -55.92 -14.22
C THR A 1157 -158.70 -55.93 -12.69
N ILE A 1158 -157.63 -56.10 -11.90
CA ILE A 1158 -157.64 -55.97 -10.43
C ILE A 1158 -157.68 -54.48 -9.96
N ALA A 1159 -157.12 -53.56 -10.73
CA ALA A 1159 -157.21 -52.11 -10.47
C ALA A 1159 -158.62 -51.56 -10.73
N LEU A 1160 -159.38 -52.18 -11.65
CA LEU A 1160 -160.80 -51.87 -11.89
C LEU A 1160 -161.72 -52.33 -10.74
N MET A 1161 -161.34 -53.36 -9.98
CA MET A 1161 -162.08 -53.77 -8.77
C MET A 1161 -161.75 -52.88 -7.56
N LEU A 1162 -160.52 -52.41 -7.41
CA LEU A 1162 -160.17 -51.46 -6.33
C LEU A 1162 -160.73 -50.04 -6.59
N SER A 1163 -160.85 -49.57 -7.84
CA SER A 1163 -161.51 -48.28 -8.11
C SER A 1163 -163.04 -48.35 -7.87
N ARG A 1164 -163.67 -49.52 -8.09
CA ARG A 1164 -165.08 -49.75 -7.75
C ARG A 1164 -165.36 -49.86 -6.25
N ILE A 1165 -164.36 -50.16 -5.42
CA ILE A 1165 -164.48 -50.15 -3.95
C ILE A 1165 -164.17 -48.76 -3.37
N LEU A 1166 -163.26 -47.99 -3.96
CA LEU A 1166 -163.00 -46.61 -3.51
C LEU A 1166 -164.07 -45.60 -3.95
N GLY A 1167 -164.77 -45.81 -5.07
CA GLY A 1167 -165.92 -44.97 -5.48
C GLY A 1167 -167.18 -45.15 -4.63
N PHE A 1168 -167.26 -46.19 -3.79
CA PHE A 1168 -168.33 -46.34 -2.79
C PHE A 1168 -168.03 -45.62 -1.47
N MET A 1169 -166.84 -45.03 -1.32
CA MET A 1169 -166.44 -44.31 -0.11
C MET A 1169 -165.95 -42.86 -0.34
N LYS A 1170 -165.98 -42.34 -1.57
CA LYS A 1170 -165.97 -40.90 -1.89
C LYS A 1170 -166.22 -40.59 -3.36
#